data_AF-A0A9P5XWA0-F1
#
_entry.id   AF-A0A9P5XWA0-F1
#
_cell.length_a   1.000
_cell.length_b   1.000
_cell.length_c   1.000
_cell.angle_alpha   90.00
_cell.angle_beta   90.00
_cell.angle_gamma   90.00
#
_symmetry.space_group_name_H-M   'P 1'
#
loop_
_entity.id
_entity.type
_entity.pdbx_description
1 polymer ?
#
loop_
_entity_poly.entity_id
_entity_poly.type
_entity_poly.pdbx_seq_one_letter_code
_entity_poly.pdbx_strand_id
1 'polypeptide(L)'
;EACRNWLRGCCSYGYGCLYVHDDLDYDPPVKGLHPLPPSSGTCIKWLRDRCHRGYSCRFVHGDLEYSAPMQKPLRARGGTTQELTTKRQPKPHRPPPVTQWSMTVDDHAKVTLGAGFEVKEVVTGFETPWVLIGNVPIRVTSEEINRLLDPFGPVLDIRLPSIKVSSLMNVKVRLSTSELATQASTTLNNSKAFGGTITARLPISNTSYTNVLFRDTAVRIQWEAPGKVGYGGYSNMEHASKALDAARIPFRNNYVKAYIHAGLPVVGVITIKFRGVPIDANEGDMERFAHPDDIVWERPNYTSLPRAISGIKRILEDQIDLLSFDIMPPPYKGATVSAWAHFSTANDAQIARNRLHGRKFGFTGNTKIYARHVRSLGYSVAPAVYDRVGADIKNFQISVWRQNRTTTISILRRPAPQVTLVKLSSEDLKELGRLKSEFENILNGEVLREAGKTAWDDFFAHPEGTAFLEGIKQHNPGVIIQLDTTRKSFKLLGSVRNRDIVRRALLSKINWLRSQQVRTIALDGPLVGVIVISALNELRLKVGGGNVILDLWNRNLKIRGDDSMFEAAQEVVNLAHERHQWGRRTNIVACPVCFDQVTAPITLSCGHVWCRSCLVGYLMSSIDNKYFPLTCLGDDAKCGEHIPLSIAREILPVRDLDAIVHAAFSSHVQTRPEEFHYCPSPDCPQIYRTATGGTVLQCPSCLLRICPCCHVEAHDGFGCPDPDGGDNRFREWMKEHDAKNCPGCKIPIERAEGCNHVTCTQCQTHICW
;
A
#
# COMPACT_ATOMS: atom_id res chain seq x y z
N GLU A 1 43.45 24.79 57.81
CA GLU A 1 43.35 26.27 57.82
C GLU A 1 41.98 26.69 57.33
N ALA A 2 41.42 27.78 57.89
CA ALA A 2 40.10 28.30 57.51
C ALA A 2 40.13 28.99 56.14
N CYS A 3 39.07 28.82 55.34
CA CYS A 3 38.99 29.40 54.01
C CYS A 3 38.78 30.93 54.05
N ARG A 4 39.82 31.70 53.71
CA ARG A 4 39.75 33.18 53.66
C ARG A 4 38.70 33.71 52.67
N ASN A 5 38.40 32.95 51.62
CA ASN A 5 37.38 33.33 50.62
C ASN A 5 35.95 33.02 51.11
N TRP A 6 35.79 32.07 52.03
CA TRP A 6 34.51 31.77 52.69
C TRP A 6 34.16 32.83 53.72
N LEU A 7 35.13 33.26 54.53
CA LEU A 7 34.98 34.38 55.47
C LEU A 7 34.61 35.70 54.78
N ARG A 8 34.84 35.81 53.47
CA ARG A 8 34.47 36.97 52.63
C ARG A 8 33.19 36.75 51.82
N GLY A 9 32.50 35.62 51.98
CA GLY A 9 31.25 35.31 51.29
C GLY A 9 31.39 34.92 49.80
N CYS A 10 32.62 34.69 49.31
CA CYS A 10 32.90 34.51 47.88
C CYS A 10 33.32 33.09 47.49
N CYS A 11 33.37 32.14 48.43
CA CYS A 11 33.77 30.77 48.13
C CYS A 11 32.57 29.95 47.61
N SER A 12 32.62 29.56 46.34
CA SER A 12 31.55 28.82 45.63
C SER A 12 31.67 27.30 45.74
N TYR A 13 32.68 26.79 46.45
CA TYR A 13 33.02 25.36 46.48
C TYR A 13 32.33 24.57 47.63
N GLY A 14 31.74 25.24 48.62
CA GLY A 14 31.00 24.58 49.72
C GLY A 14 31.80 23.46 50.40
N TYR A 15 31.16 22.30 50.63
CA TYR A 15 31.79 21.08 51.18
C TYR A 15 32.97 20.53 50.35
N GLY A 16 33.12 20.96 49.09
CA GLY A 16 34.25 20.58 48.23
C GLY A 16 35.46 21.51 48.33
N CYS A 17 35.47 22.47 49.27
CA CYS A 17 36.62 23.32 49.51
C CYS A 17 37.73 22.55 50.24
N LEU A 18 38.98 22.75 49.82
CA LEU A 18 40.17 22.16 50.46
C LEU A 18 40.52 22.82 51.81
N TYR A 19 39.79 23.86 52.21
CA TYR A 19 39.99 24.62 53.44
C TYR A 19 38.70 24.57 54.27
N VAL A 20 38.83 24.59 55.60
CA VAL A 20 37.70 24.37 56.53
C VAL A 20 36.78 25.60 56.54
N HIS A 21 35.47 25.36 56.57
CA HIS A 21 34.43 26.37 56.76
C HIS A 21 33.78 26.12 58.12
N ASP A 22 33.72 27.14 58.98
CA ASP A 22 33.36 26.96 60.40
C ASP A 22 31.86 26.66 60.65
N ASP A 23 31.04 26.81 59.61
CA ASP A 23 29.58 26.72 59.60
C ASP A 23 29.05 25.49 58.83
N LEU A 24 29.92 24.54 58.48
CA LEU A 24 29.56 23.26 57.86
C LEU A 24 30.12 22.08 58.69
N ASP A 25 29.24 21.25 59.26
CA ASP A 25 29.65 20.02 59.95
C ASP A 25 30.28 19.02 58.96
N TYR A 26 31.53 18.62 59.21
CA TYR A 26 32.25 17.60 58.44
C TYR A 26 32.20 16.26 59.19
N ASP A 27 31.62 15.22 58.58
CA ASP A 27 31.84 13.84 59.03
C ASP A 27 33.28 13.39 58.68
N PRO A 28 33.96 12.62 59.56
CA PRO A 28 35.33 12.20 59.34
C PRO A 28 35.47 11.19 58.18
N PRO A 29 36.57 11.22 57.41
CA PRO A 29 36.68 10.50 56.14
C PRO A 29 36.96 9.00 56.31
N VAL A 30 36.22 8.19 55.55
CA VAL A 30 36.53 6.77 55.29
C VAL A 30 37.83 6.69 54.46
N LYS A 31 38.84 5.99 54.99
CA LYS A 31 40.12 5.73 54.31
C LYS A 31 39.90 4.88 53.05
N GLY A 32 40.45 5.31 51.90
CA GLY A 32 40.84 4.36 50.84
C GLY A 32 40.49 4.66 49.38
N LEU A 33 40.02 5.84 48.97
CA LEU A 33 39.69 6.10 47.56
C LEU A 33 40.44 7.31 46.99
N HIS A 34 41.30 7.09 45.99
CA HIS A 34 42.02 8.15 45.30
C HIS A 34 41.11 8.83 44.25
N PRO A 35 41.10 10.17 44.17
CA PRO A 35 40.29 10.92 43.20
C PRO A 35 40.85 10.80 41.77
N LEU A 36 39.99 10.86 40.76
CA LEU A 36 40.42 10.85 39.36
C LEU A 36 41.41 12.00 39.08
N PRO A 37 42.52 11.74 38.36
CA PRO A 37 43.43 12.80 37.96
C PRO A 37 42.72 13.75 36.99
N PRO A 38 43.13 15.04 36.96
CA PRO A 38 42.42 16.08 36.23
C PRO A 38 42.39 15.91 34.70
N SER A 39 43.20 15.02 34.13
CA SER A 39 43.20 14.73 32.69
C SER A 39 42.57 13.37 32.44
N SER A 40 41.51 13.31 31.61
CA SER A 40 40.76 12.09 31.31
C SER A 40 41.48 11.11 30.36
N GLY A 41 42.66 11.46 29.87
CA GLY A 41 43.47 10.61 28.98
C GLY A 41 44.38 9.65 29.74
N THR A 42 44.60 8.45 29.18
CA THR A 42 45.52 7.45 29.73
C THR A 42 46.98 7.89 29.57
N CYS A 43 47.82 7.66 30.57
CA CYS A 43 49.24 8.02 30.53
C CYS A 43 50.01 7.18 29.49
N ILE A 44 50.48 7.81 28.41
CA ILE A 44 51.25 7.13 27.35
C ILE A 44 52.59 6.57 27.88
N LYS A 45 53.21 7.23 28.87
CA LYS A 45 54.45 6.73 29.49
C LYS A 45 54.21 5.53 30.39
N TRP A 46 52.99 5.37 30.92
CA TRP A 46 52.59 4.20 31.70
C TRP A 46 52.38 2.99 30.80
N LEU A 47 51.73 3.15 29.64
CA LEU A 47 51.60 2.10 28.61
C LEU A 47 52.92 1.59 28.03
N ARG A 48 54.05 2.21 28.37
CA ARG A 48 55.41 1.85 27.91
C ARG A 48 56.34 1.48 29.07
N ASP A 49 55.80 1.28 30.28
CA ASP A 49 56.54 0.95 31.52
C ASP A 49 57.60 1.97 31.96
N ARG A 50 57.41 3.27 31.65
CA ARG A 50 58.38 4.34 31.97
C ARG A 50 57.83 5.42 32.90
N CYS A 51 56.70 5.19 33.56
CA CYS A 51 56.11 6.14 34.49
C CYS A 51 56.10 5.56 35.91
N HIS A 52 56.79 6.20 36.85
CA HIS A 52 56.86 5.75 38.25
C HIS A 52 56.01 6.62 39.19
N ARG A 53 55.05 7.40 38.65
CA ARG A 53 54.30 8.41 39.41
C ARG A 53 53.00 7.91 40.05
N GLY A 54 52.56 6.69 39.76
CA GLY A 54 51.35 6.08 40.37
C GLY A 54 50.12 7.00 40.37
N TYR A 55 49.41 7.07 41.50
CA TYR A 55 48.24 7.96 41.72
C TYR A 55 48.57 9.46 41.63
N SER A 56 49.85 9.85 41.68
CA SER A 56 50.30 11.24 41.53
C SER A 56 50.50 11.64 40.06
N CYS A 57 50.20 10.73 39.12
CA CYS A 57 50.24 11.04 37.69
C CYS A 57 49.03 11.92 37.30
N ARG A 58 49.26 12.89 36.41
CA ARG A 58 48.20 13.79 35.90
C ARG A 58 47.23 13.13 34.91
N PHE A 59 47.53 11.91 34.49
CA PHE A 59 46.82 11.10 33.49
C PHE A 59 46.44 9.76 34.11
N VAL A 60 45.37 9.14 33.61
CA VAL A 60 44.81 7.89 34.16
C VAL A 60 45.73 6.71 33.87
N HIS A 61 45.95 5.85 34.85
CA HIS A 61 46.62 4.55 34.69
C HIS A 61 45.56 3.44 34.73
N GLY A 62 45.58 2.53 33.76
CA GLY A 62 44.47 1.57 33.55
C GLY A 62 44.33 0.47 34.61
N ASP A 63 45.38 0.25 35.41
CA ASP A 63 45.52 -0.75 36.47
C ASP A 63 45.43 -0.14 37.88
N LEU A 64 45.17 1.17 37.99
CA LEU A 64 44.94 1.86 39.26
C LEU A 64 43.45 2.24 39.39
N GLU A 65 42.86 1.99 40.57
CA GLU A 65 41.45 2.27 40.83
C GLU A 65 41.22 3.72 41.28
N TYR A 66 40.29 4.43 40.62
CA TYR A 66 39.90 5.81 40.95
C TYR A 66 38.41 5.88 41.33
N SER A 67 38.04 6.83 42.18
CA SER A 67 36.66 7.02 42.66
C SER A 67 35.71 7.59 41.59
N ALA A 68 34.47 7.08 41.51
CA ALA A 68 33.46 7.47 40.52
C ALA A 68 33.05 8.97 40.63
N PRO A 69 32.77 9.66 39.50
CA PRO A 69 32.39 11.07 39.55
C PRO A 69 30.99 11.27 40.16
N MET A 70 30.91 12.00 41.28
CA MET A 70 29.63 12.36 41.91
C MET A 70 28.83 13.36 41.05
N GLN A 71 27.57 13.04 40.77
CA GLN A 71 26.63 13.89 40.03
C GLN A 71 26.23 15.12 40.87
N LYS A 72 26.28 16.32 40.26
CA LYS A 72 25.90 17.59 40.91
C LYS A 72 24.37 17.70 41.06
N PRO A 73 23.85 18.18 42.21
CA PRO A 73 22.41 18.43 42.37
C PRO A 73 21.94 19.66 41.59
N LEU A 74 20.73 19.56 41.02
CA LEU A 74 20.00 20.63 40.34
C LEU A 74 19.57 21.71 41.35
N ARG A 75 19.98 22.97 41.15
CA ARG A 75 19.46 24.13 41.89
C ARG A 75 18.22 24.71 41.21
N ALA A 76 17.16 24.90 41.99
CA ALA A 76 16.02 25.74 41.68
C ALA A 76 16.28 27.20 42.11
N ARG A 77 15.78 28.16 41.32
CA ARG A 77 15.30 29.53 41.67
C ARG A 77 14.94 30.24 40.35
N GLY A 78 13.77 30.87 40.19
CA GLY A 78 13.34 32.04 40.95
C GLY A 78 13.95 33.28 40.28
N GLY A 79 13.18 34.01 39.48
CA GLY A 79 13.69 35.01 38.52
C GLY A 79 13.99 36.39 39.10
N THR A 80 14.69 37.21 38.29
CA THR A 80 14.33 38.58 37.87
C THR A 80 15.37 39.12 36.88
N THR A 81 14.85 39.61 35.74
CA THR A 81 15.35 40.64 34.79
C THR A 81 16.77 41.20 34.92
N GLN A 82 17.57 41.10 33.84
CA GLN A 82 17.84 42.23 32.93
C GLN A 82 18.65 41.79 31.70
N GLU A 83 18.31 42.40 30.57
CA GLU A 83 18.76 42.12 29.21
C GLU A 83 20.24 42.44 28.99
N LEU A 84 20.95 41.58 28.24
CA LEU A 84 21.95 42.01 27.28
C LEU A 84 22.20 40.92 26.23
N THR A 85 21.98 41.33 25.00
CA THR A 85 21.90 40.56 23.76
C THR A 85 23.24 39.98 23.33
N THR A 86 23.31 38.65 23.14
CA THR A 86 24.23 38.04 22.16
C THR A 86 23.59 36.83 21.49
N LYS A 87 23.47 36.91 20.16
CA LYS A 87 22.90 35.88 19.27
C LYS A 87 23.66 34.55 19.43
N ARG A 88 23.00 33.51 19.96
CA ARG A 88 23.41 32.11 19.83
C ARG A 88 22.37 31.36 19.01
N GLN A 89 22.84 30.72 17.94
CA GLN A 89 22.08 29.86 17.06
C GLN A 89 21.33 28.77 17.87
N PRO A 90 20.10 28.39 17.48
CA PRO A 90 19.38 27.34 18.17
C PRO A 90 20.10 26.00 17.98
N LYS A 91 20.43 25.35 19.11
CA LYS A 91 20.79 23.93 19.11
C LYS A 91 19.62 23.15 18.52
N PRO A 92 19.86 22.08 17.73
CA PRO A 92 18.77 21.27 17.22
C PRO A 92 18.00 20.69 18.41
N HIS A 93 16.71 21.05 18.50
CA HIS A 93 15.78 20.40 19.42
C HIS A 93 15.87 18.90 19.17
N ARG A 94 16.29 18.13 20.18
CA ARG A 94 15.97 16.71 20.21
C ARG A 94 14.45 16.65 20.23
N PRO A 95 13.79 16.04 19.22
CA PRO A 95 12.34 15.94 19.24
C PRO A 95 11.92 15.24 20.55
N PRO A 96 10.78 15.61 21.14
CA PRO A 96 10.24 14.87 22.28
C PRO A 96 10.19 13.37 21.94
N PRO A 97 10.39 12.47 22.91
CA PRO A 97 10.24 11.04 22.65
C PRO A 97 8.89 10.83 21.96
N VAL A 98 8.93 10.25 20.77
CA VAL A 98 7.75 10.00 19.95
C VAL A 98 6.90 8.98 20.73
N THR A 99 5.94 9.47 21.51
CA THR A 99 5.02 8.65 22.32
C THR A 99 4.00 7.93 21.45
N GLN A 100 3.76 8.44 20.24
CA GLN A 100 2.83 7.88 19.27
C GLN A 100 3.46 7.87 17.87
N TRP A 101 3.39 6.72 17.21
CA TRP A 101 3.95 6.52 15.87
C TRP A 101 2.84 6.13 14.90
N SER A 102 2.77 6.79 13.75
CA SER A 102 1.81 6.44 12.70
C SER A 102 2.48 5.79 11.50
N MET A 103 1.88 4.74 10.97
CA MET A 103 2.34 4.04 9.78
C MET A 103 1.15 3.62 8.90
N THR A 104 1.36 3.51 7.59
CA THR A 104 0.38 2.94 6.67
C THR A 104 0.60 1.44 6.53
N VAL A 105 -0.44 0.66 6.80
CA VAL A 105 -0.50 -0.80 6.70
C VAL A 105 -1.18 -1.15 5.38
N ASP A 106 -0.60 -2.10 4.62
CA ASP A 106 -1.10 -2.60 3.32
C ASP A 106 -1.44 -1.49 2.29
N ASP A 107 -0.75 -0.36 2.35
CA ASP A 107 -0.97 0.82 1.50
C ASP A 107 -2.39 1.42 1.55
N HIS A 108 -3.18 1.10 2.58
CA HIS A 108 -4.56 1.56 2.66
C HIS A 108 -5.11 1.93 4.05
N ALA A 109 -4.61 1.37 5.14
CA ALA A 109 -5.04 1.74 6.48
C ALA A 109 -3.92 2.49 7.19
N LYS A 110 -4.19 3.67 7.75
CA LYS A 110 -3.21 4.39 8.57
C LYS A 110 -3.47 4.07 10.04
N VAL A 111 -2.45 3.54 10.70
CA VAL A 111 -2.53 3.06 12.08
C VAL A 111 -1.62 3.91 12.96
N THR A 112 -2.12 4.36 14.10
CA THR A 112 -1.35 5.07 15.12
C THR A 112 -1.15 4.17 16.33
N LEU A 113 0.10 3.97 16.72
CA LEU A 113 0.55 3.05 17.75
C LEU A 113 1.10 3.80 18.95
N GLY A 114 0.81 3.30 20.15
CA GLY A 114 1.44 3.66 21.41
C GLY A 114 2.47 2.64 21.87
N ALA A 115 3.00 2.83 23.09
CA ALA A 115 3.90 1.86 23.73
C ALA A 115 3.27 0.46 23.79
N GLY A 116 4.10 -0.57 23.63
CA GLY A 116 3.66 -1.97 23.53
C GLY A 116 3.00 -2.32 22.19
N PHE A 117 3.16 -1.49 21.16
CA PHE A 117 2.44 -1.65 19.87
C PHE A 117 0.92 -1.63 20.04
N GLU A 118 0.42 -0.96 21.07
CA GLU A 118 -1.00 -0.78 21.28
C GLU A 118 -1.56 0.12 20.17
N VAL A 119 -2.53 -0.38 19.41
CA VAL A 119 -3.22 0.40 18.37
C VAL A 119 -4.16 1.40 19.03
N LYS A 120 -3.86 2.69 18.88
CA LYS A 120 -4.63 3.82 19.43
C LYS A 120 -5.68 4.34 18.46
N GLU A 121 -5.34 4.43 17.18
CA GLU A 121 -6.23 4.95 16.14
C GLU A 121 -6.03 4.17 14.83
N VAL A 122 -7.13 3.90 14.13
CA VAL A 122 -7.15 3.30 12.80
C VAL A 122 -7.99 4.17 11.88
N VAL A 123 -7.34 4.71 10.84
CA VAL A 123 -7.99 5.41 9.73
C VAL A 123 -8.06 4.45 8.55
N THR A 124 -9.28 4.10 8.14
CA THR A 124 -9.50 3.10 7.08
C THR A 124 -9.22 3.66 5.68
N GLY A 125 -9.11 2.80 4.66
CA GLY A 125 -8.93 3.25 3.27
C GLY A 125 -10.14 3.97 2.68
N PHE A 126 -11.30 3.86 3.33
CA PHE A 126 -12.55 4.54 3.01
C PHE A 126 -12.63 5.95 3.63
N GLU A 127 -11.80 6.20 4.64
CA GLU A 127 -11.71 7.46 5.33
C GLU A 127 -10.55 8.26 4.75
N THR A 128 -10.86 9.37 4.09
CA THR A 128 -9.85 10.24 3.53
C THR A 128 -10.06 11.66 4.00
N PRO A 129 -9.02 12.32 4.52
CA PRO A 129 -9.09 13.75 4.83
C PRO A 129 -9.09 14.59 3.54
N TRP A 130 -9.01 13.95 2.37
CA TRP A 130 -8.97 14.65 1.09
C TRP A 130 -10.36 14.78 0.48
N VAL A 131 -10.63 15.95 -0.09
CA VAL A 131 -11.81 16.23 -0.92
C VAL A 131 -11.32 16.64 -2.30
N LEU A 132 -11.87 16.02 -3.34
CA LEU A 132 -11.69 16.43 -4.72
C LEU A 132 -12.85 17.34 -5.11
N ILE A 133 -12.56 18.62 -5.36
CA ILE A 133 -13.52 19.60 -5.85
C ILE A 133 -13.34 19.73 -7.36
N GLY A 134 -14.31 19.27 -8.14
CA GLY A 134 -14.33 19.37 -9.59
C GLY A 134 -15.21 20.52 -10.10
N ASN A 135 -15.04 20.86 -11.38
CA ASN A 135 -15.72 21.96 -12.06
C ASN A 135 -15.40 23.36 -11.50
N VAL A 136 -14.20 23.54 -10.95
CA VAL A 136 -13.76 24.85 -10.45
C VAL A 136 -13.21 25.67 -11.63
N PRO A 137 -13.67 26.91 -11.88
CA PRO A 137 -13.10 27.75 -12.92
C PRO A 137 -11.60 28.02 -12.70
N ILE A 138 -10.80 28.02 -13.76
CA ILE A 138 -9.32 28.16 -13.68
C ILE A 138 -8.83 29.48 -13.05
N ARG A 139 -9.73 30.46 -12.98
CA ARG A 139 -9.50 31.80 -12.40
C ARG A 139 -9.60 31.81 -10.86
N VAL A 140 -10.16 30.76 -10.26
CA VAL A 140 -10.37 30.67 -8.81
C VAL A 140 -9.04 30.43 -8.11
N THR A 141 -8.77 31.18 -7.03
CA THR A 141 -7.52 31.09 -6.25
C THR A 141 -7.64 30.12 -5.07
N SER A 142 -6.50 29.73 -4.50
CA SER A 142 -6.48 28.88 -3.28
C SER A 142 -7.19 29.54 -2.09
N GLU A 143 -7.20 30.87 -2.00
CA GLU A 143 -7.88 31.61 -0.93
C GLU A 143 -9.40 31.53 -1.04
N GLU A 144 -9.95 31.62 -2.25
CA GLU A 144 -11.39 31.49 -2.49
C GLU A 144 -11.89 30.06 -2.20
N ILE A 145 -11.06 29.05 -2.47
CA ILE A 145 -11.34 27.65 -2.12
C ILE A 145 -11.27 27.45 -0.61
N ASN A 146 -10.35 28.13 0.07
CA ASN A 146 -10.25 28.09 1.53
C ASN A 146 -11.52 28.67 2.17
N ARG A 147 -11.99 29.83 1.70
CA ARG A 147 -13.25 30.45 2.17
C ARG A 147 -14.48 29.57 1.97
N LEU A 148 -14.51 28.77 0.90
CA LEU A 148 -15.59 27.80 0.68
C LEU A 148 -15.57 26.67 1.72
N LEU A 149 -14.38 26.32 2.21
CA LEU A 149 -14.15 25.18 3.11
C LEU A 149 -14.04 25.57 4.60
N ASP A 150 -13.88 26.85 4.92
CA ASP A 150 -13.85 27.39 6.29
C ASP A 150 -14.98 26.84 7.20
N PRO A 151 -16.25 26.72 6.74
CA PRO A 151 -17.33 26.16 7.58
C PRO A 151 -17.11 24.71 8.00
N PHE A 152 -16.30 23.96 7.26
CA PHE A 152 -16.01 22.55 7.49
C PHE A 152 -14.68 22.34 8.25
N GLY A 153 -14.00 23.41 8.66
CA GLY A 153 -12.78 23.34 9.47
C GLY A 153 -11.48 23.67 8.73
N PRO A 154 -10.33 23.56 9.42
CA PRO A 154 -9.06 24.05 8.91
C PRO A 154 -8.55 23.21 7.73
N VAL A 155 -8.25 23.90 6.63
CA VAL A 155 -7.61 23.30 5.45
C VAL A 155 -6.09 23.22 5.66
N LEU A 156 -5.54 22.01 5.54
CA LEU A 156 -4.12 21.73 5.75
C LEU A 156 -3.30 21.79 4.46
N ASP A 157 -3.88 21.44 3.31
CA ASP A 157 -3.18 21.43 2.01
C ASP A 157 -4.18 21.65 0.86
N ILE A 158 -3.81 22.45 -0.14
CA ILE A 158 -4.60 22.66 -1.36
C ILE A 158 -3.69 22.40 -2.55
N ARG A 159 -4.03 21.39 -3.35
CA ARG A 159 -3.30 21.00 -4.55
C ARG A 159 -4.07 21.37 -5.80
N LEU A 160 -3.58 22.40 -6.47
CA LEU A 160 -4.05 22.81 -7.79
C LEU A 160 -3.32 21.99 -8.87
N PRO A 161 -3.98 21.64 -9.99
CA PRO A 161 -3.34 20.91 -11.07
C PRO A 161 -2.23 21.75 -11.73
N SER A 162 -1.07 21.13 -11.94
CA SER A 162 0.10 21.79 -12.55
C SER A 162 -0.07 22.10 -14.04
N ILE A 163 -1.09 21.53 -14.70
CA ILE A 163 -1.31 21.65 -16.15
C ILE A 163 -2.74 22.13 -16.41
N LYS A 164 -2.83 23.34 -16.97
CA LYS A 164 -4.06 24.09 -17.24
C LYS A 164 -4.53 23.85 -18.69
N VAL A 165 -5.24 22.75 -18.94
CA VAL A 165 -5.65 22.34 -20.31
C VAL A 165 -7.11 22.72 -20.64
N SER A 166 -7.92 23.07 -19.64
CA SER A 166 -9.36 23.37 -19.78
C SER A 166 -9.73 24.61 -18.98
N SER A 167 -10.87 25.26 -19.31
CA SER A 167 -11.44 26.38 -18.56
C SER A 167 -11.89 26.01 -17.14
N LEU A 168 -12.04 24.70 -16.88
CA LEU A 168 -12.37 24.11 -15.59
C LEU A 168 -11.21 23.24 -15.08
N MET A 169 -11.00 23.25 -13.77
CA MET A 169 -9.98 22.48 -13.06
C MET A 169 -10.59 21.64 -11.92
N ASN A 170 -9.85 20.60 -11.55
CA ASN A 170 -10.14 19.80 -10.36
C ASN A 170 -9.10 20.10 -9.29
N VAL A 171 -9.55 20.45 -8.09
CA VAL A 171 -8.69 20.82 -6.97
C VAL A 171 -8.77 19.75 -5.90
N LYS A 172 -7.62 19.31 -5.39
CA LYS A 172 -7.56 18.35 -4.30
C LYS A 172 -7.24 19.08 -3.00
N VAL A 173 -8.13 19.03 -2.02
CA VAL A 173 -7.99 19.74 -0.75
C VAL A 173 -7.89 18.75 0.40
N ARG A 174 -7.05 19.02 1.40
CA ARG A 174 -6.90 18.23 2.61
C ARG A 174 -7.46 18.99 3.80
N LEU A 175 -8.42 18.40 4.48
CA LEU A 175 -8.96 18.88 5.76
C LEU A 175 -8.25 18.20 6.93
N SER A 176 -8.52 18.67 8.15
CA SER A 176 -7.90 18.13 9.36
C SER A 176 -8.32 16.68 9.66
N THR A 177 -9.58 16.31 9.40
CA THR A 177 -10.13 14.97 9.67
C THR A 177 -10.93 14.42 8.48
N SER A 178 -11.09 13.09 8.42
CA SER A 178 -11.88 12.38 7.40
C SER A 178 -13.39 12.62 7.52
N GLU A 179 -13.89 12.85 8.73
CA GLU A 179 -15.30 13.18 8.99
C GLU A 179 -15.67 14.53 8.36
N LEU A 180 -14.83 15.55 8.58
CA LEU A 180 -15.02 16.87 8.00
C LEU A 180 -14.93 16.83 6.47
N ALA A 181 -14.03 16.01 5.91
CA ALA A 181 -13.96 15.78 4.48
C ALA A 181 -15.23 15.10 3.93
N THR A 182 -15.81 14.17 4.67
CA THR A 182 -17.08 13.51 4.29
C THR A 182 -18.24 14.52 4.31
N GLN A 183 -18.33 15.34 5.36
CA GLN A 183 -19.33 16.42 5.46
C GLN A 183 -19.17 17.47 4.36
N ALA A 184 -17.93 17.91 4.10
CA ALA A 184 -17.63 18.86 3.03
C ALA A 184 -17.98 18.26 1.67
N SER A 185 -17.65 16.99 1.42
CA SER A 185 -17.97 16.33 0.16
C SER A 185 -19.48 16.19 -0.06
N THR A 186 -20.25 15.80 0.96
CA THR A 186 -21.70 15.64 0.86
C THR A 186 -22.43 16.98 0.70
N THR A 187 -22.00 18.01 1.43
CA THR A 187 -22.62 19.34 1.40
C THR A 187 -22.26 20.14 0.15
N LEU A 188 -21.00 20.06 -0.29
CA LEU A 188 -20.53 20.84 -1.45
C LEU A 188 -20.82 20.16 -2.79
N ASN A 189 -21.13 18.86 -2.81
CA ASN A 189 -21.44 18.17 -4.06
C ASN A 189 -22.75 18.71 -4.64
N ASN A 190 -22.68 19.18 -5.89
CA ASN A 190 -23.79 19.82 -6.61
C ASN A 190 -24.21 21.19 -6.05
N SER A 191 -23.38 21.79 -5.20
CA SER A 191 -23.60 23.17 -4.75
C SER A 191 -23.25 24.16 -5.86
N LYS A 192 -23.91 25.33 -5.85
CA LYS A 192 -23.57 26.44 -6.74
C LYS A 192 -22.47 27.28 -6.10
N ALA A 193 -21.28 27.25 -6.69
CA ALA A 193 -20.12 28.04 -6.26
C ALA A 193 -19.33 28.55 -7.48
N PHE A 194 -18.64 29.69 -7.32
CA PHE A 194 -17.79 30.30 -8.37
C PHE A 194 -18.48 30.57 -9.72
N GLY A 195 -19.81 30.74 -9.71
CA GLY A 195 -20.62 30.98 -10.91
C GLY A 195 -21.01 29.72 -11.70
N GLY A 196 -20.85 28.52 -11.12
CA GLY A 196 -21.29 27.25 -11.72
C GLY A 196 -21.63 26.19 -10.66
N THR A 197 -21.96 24.98 -11.10
CA THR A 197 -22.19 23.83 -10.20
C THR A 197 -20.88 23.12 -9.96
N ILE A 198 -20.41 23.12 -8.70
CA ILE A 198 -19.20 22.39 -8.31
C ILE A 198 -19.55 20.97 -7.91
N THR A 199 -18.58 20.08 -8.07
CA THR A 199 -18.69 18.69 -7.61
C THR A 199 -17.70 18.49 -6.48
N ALA A 200 -18.08 17.82 -5.39
CA ALA A 200 -17.18 17.54 -4.29
C ALA A 200 -17.27 16.05 -3.97
N ARG A 201 -16.14 15.35 -4.01
CA ARG A 201 -16.12 13.89 -3.84
C ARG A 201 -14.88 13.47 -3.07
N LEU A 202 -15.00 12.39 -2.31
CA LEU A 202 -13.83 11.75 -1.70
C LEU A 202 -13.02 11.02 -2.80
N PRO A 203 -11.69 11.17 -2.86
CA PRO A 203 -10.86 10.42 -3.79
C PRO A 203 -10.87 8.92 -3.46
N ILE A 204 -10.98 8.10 -4.50
CA ILE A 204 -11.14 6.64 -4.41
C ILE A 204 -9.81 5.93 -4.13
N SER A 205 -8.66 6.60 -4.11
CA SER A 205 -7.43 5.96 -3.65
C SER A 205 -6.52 6.92 -2.87
N ASN A 206 -6.03 6.40 -1.73
CA ASN A 206 -4.87 6.92 -1.00
C ASN A 206 -3.57 6.22 -1.44
N THR A 207 -3.62 5.34 -2.44
CA THR A 207 -2.46 4.60 -2.93
C THR A 207 -1.39 5.54 -3.47
N SER A 208 -0.13 5.14 -3.27
CA SER A 208 1.10 5.83 -3.66
C SER A 208 1.21 6.18 -5.16
N TYR A 209 0.26 5.72 -5.99
CA TYR A 209 0.12 6.11 -7.39
C TYR A 209 -0.59 7.46 -7.50
N THR A 210 0.24 8.49 -7.62
CA THR A 210 -0.19 9.84 -7.94
C THR A 210 -1.02 9.86 -9.23
N ASN A 211 -2.27 10.30 -9.12
CA ASN A 211 -3.21 10.62 -10.21
C ASN A 211 -3.95 9.47 -10.91
N VAL A 212 -4.58 8.56 -10.17
CA VAL A 212 -5.68 7.75 -10.73
C VAL A 212 -6.97 8.60 -10.76
N LEU A 213 -7.46 8.91 -11.95
CA LEU A 213 -8.71 9.66 -12.12
C LEU A 213 -9.84 8.68 -12.47
N PHE A 214 -10.71 8.41 -11.50
CA PHE A 214 -11.97 7.72 -11.77
C PHE A 214 -12.98 8.70 -12.38
N ARG A 215 -13.63 8.28 -13.46
CA ARG A 215 -14.73 9.01 -14.10
C ARG A 215 -15.91 8.07 -14.28
N ASP A 216 -17.02 8.44 -13.67
CA ASP A 216 -18.33 7.79 -13.71
C ASP A 216 -19.42 8.75 -14.20
N THR A 217 -19.03 9.80 -14.91
CA THR A 217 -19.97 10.79 -15.44
C THR A 217 -20.17 10.67 -16.94
N ALA A 218 -19.70 9.58 -17.54
CA ALA A 218 -19.71 9.39 -18.99
C ALA A 218 -20.74 8.34 -19.40
N VAL A 219 -21.58 8.68 -20.38
CA VAL A 219 -22.53 7.74 -21.01
C VAL A 219 -22.18 7.62 -22.48
N ARG A 220 -21.95 6.38 -22.91
CA ARG A 220 -21.78 6.06 -24.33
C ARG A 220 -23.15 5.79 -24.93
N ILE A 221 -23.53 6.56 -25.94
CA ILE A 221 -24.83 6.48 -26.61
C ILE A 221 -24.60 5.99 -28.03
N GLN A 222 -25.35 4.97 -28.45
CA GLN A 222 -25.27 4.39 -29.79
C GLN A 222 -26.65 4.26 -30.42
N TRP A 223 -26.78 4.65 -31.68
CA TRP A 223 -28.01 4.51 -32.46
C TRP A 223 -27.68 4.26 -33.93
N GLU A 224 -28.64 3.76 -34.70
CA GLU A 224 -28.42 3.49 -36.13
C GLU A 224 -28.22 4.78 -36.91
N ALA A 225 -27.25 4.83 -37.80
CA ALA A 225 -27.03 5.93 -38.74
C ALA A 225 -28.18 6.00 -39.77
N PRO A 226 -28.45 7.18 -40.37
CA PRO A 226 -29.41 7.28 -41.45
C PRO A 226 -28.91 6.46 -42.62
N GLY A 227 -29.73 5.53 -43.08
CA GLY A 227 -29.36 4.67 -44.18
C GLY A 227 -30.54 3.89 -44.71
N LYS A 228 -30.36 3.42 -45.93
CA LYS A 228 -31.27 2.50 -46.60
C LYS A 228 -30.65 1.11 -46.69
N VAL A 229 -31.52 0.14 -46.90
CA VAL A 229 -31.15 -1.23 -47.20
C VAL A 229 -31.39 -1.45 -48.69
N GLY A 230 -30.38 -1.96 -49.39
CA GLY A 230 -30.50 -2.34 -50.79
C GLY A 230 -30.36 -3.86 -50.94
N TYR A 231 -31.10 -4.44 -51.86
CA TYR A 231 -30.96 -5.83 -52.29
C TYR A 231 -30.41 -5.81 -53.71
N GLY A 232 -29.17 -6.26 -53.88
CA GLY A 232 -28.56 -6.43 -55.20
C GLY A 232 -28.71 -7.87 -55.67
N GLY A 233 -29.19 -8.05 -56.90
CA GLY A 233 -29.23 -9.33 -57.57
C GLY A 233 -27.96 -9.60 -58.36
N TYR A 234 -27.47 -10.83 -58.30
CA TYR A 234 -26.31 -11.28 -59.05
C TYR A 234 -26.62 -12.59 -59.75
N SER A 235 -26.13 -12.70 -60.98
CA SER A 235 -26.24 -13.87 -61.85
C SER A 235 -25.40 -15.07 -61.42
N ASN A 236 -24.29 -14.88 -60.68
CA ASN A 236 -23.41 -15.96 -60.23
C ASN A 236 -22.74 -15.72 -58.86
N MET A 237 -22.24 -16.79 -58.24
CA MET A 237 -21.61 -16.77 -56.92
C MET A 237 -20.27 -16.01 -56.90
N GLU A 238 -19.58 -15.93 -58.04
CA GLU A 238 -18.29 -15.24 -58.14
C GLU A 238 -18.46 -13.72 -58.03
N HIS A 239 -19.44 -13.15 -58.73
CA HIS A 239 -19.81 -11.74 -58.64
C HIS A 239 -20.34 -11.41 -57.25
N ALA A 240 -21.12 -12.31 -56.66
CA ALA A 240 -21.61 -12.15 -55.31
C ALA A 240 -20.48 -12.12 -54.27
N SER A 241 -19.46 -12.97 -54.41
CA SER A 241 -18.28 -12.95 -53.55
C SER A 241 -17.47 -11.66 -53.69
N LYS A 242 -17.28 -11.18 -54.93
CA LYS A 242 -16.60 -9.90 -55.20
C LYS A 242 -17.35 -8.72 -54.57
N ALA A 243 -18.68 -8.72 -54.58
CA ALA A 243 -19.50 -7.72 -53.91
C ALA A 243 -19.35 -7.75 -52.38
N LEU A 244 -19.26 -8.95 -51.77
CA LEU A 244 -19.02 -9.12 -50.34
C LEU A 244 -17.64 -8.60 -49.91
N ASP A 245 -16.62 -8.80 -50.74
CA ASP A 245 -15.28 -8.27 -50.49
C ASP A 245 -15.21 -6.76 -50.69
N ALA A 246 -15.88 -6.22 -51.71
CA ALA A 246 -15.99 -4.77 -51.94
C ALA A 246 -16.68 -4.04 -50.76
N ALA A 247 -17.63 -4.69 -50.09
CA ALA A 247 -18.31 -4.16 -48.90
C ALA A 247 -17.42 -4.07 -47.64
N ARG A 248 -16.21 -4.66 -47.64
CA ARG A 248 -15.26 -4.53 -46.52
C ARG A 248 -14.57 -3.17 -46.48
N ILE A 249 -14.64 -2.40 -47.57
CA ILE A 249 -14.06 -1.06 -47.69
C ILE A 249 -15.13 -0.02 -47.34
N PRO A 250 -14.82 1.05 -46.58
CA PRO A 250 -15.80 2.08 -46.27
C PRO A 250 -16.38 2.71 -47.55
N PHE A 251 -17.69 2.93 -47.52
CA PHE A 251 -18.45 3.58 -48.58
C PHE A 251 -18.98 4.92 -48.06
N ARG A 252 -18.38 6.01 -48.54
CA ARG A 252 -18.56 7.37 -48.02
C ARG A 252 -18.39 7.39 -46.48
N ASN A 253 -19.43 7.80 -45.75
CA ASN A 253 -19.42 7.93 -44.29
C ASN A 253 -19.78 6.64 -43.53
N ASN A 254 -20.09 5.53 -44.21
CA ASN A 254 -20.58 4.29 -43.59
C ASN A 254 -19.77 3.06 -43.99
N TYR A 255 -19.65 2.09 -43.09
CA TYR A 255 -19.32 0.71 -43.48
C TYR A 255 -20.61 -0.03 -43.82
N VAL A 256 -20.74 -0.42 -45.09
CA VAL A 256 -21.87 -1.21 -45.59
C VAL A 256 -21.64 -2.67 -45.20
N LYS A 257 -22.65 -3.31 -44.59
CA LYS A 257 -22.62 -4.75 -44.34
C LYS A 257 -23.34 -5.46 -45.47
N ALA A 258 -22.63 -6.31 -46.19
CA ALA A 258 -23.21 -7.17 -47.22
C ALA A 258 -23.27 -8.63 -46.73
N TYR A 259 -24.37 -9.32 -46.99
CA TYR A 259 -24.52 -10.75 -46.73
C TYR A 259 -25.50 -11.35 -47.73
N ILE A 260 -25.32 -12.64 -48.03
CA ILE A 260 -26.24 -13.40 -48.88
C ILE A 260 -27.58 -13.51 -48.13
N HIS A 261 -28.66 -13.11 -48.79
CA HIS A 261 -30.00 -13.08 -48.22
C HIS A 261 -30.82 -14.25 -48.76
N ALA A 262 -31.27 -15.11 -47.84
CA ALA A 262 -32.21 -16.18 -48.14
C ALA A 262 -33.60 -15.75 -47.67
N GLY A 263 -34.41 -15.18 -48.57
CA GLY A 263 -35.77 -14.72 -48.28
C GLY A 263 -36.26 -13.65 -49.26
N LEU A 264 -37.48 -13.16 -49.05
CA LEU A 264 -38.02 -12.03 -49.82
C LEU A 264 -37.38 -10.70 -49.35
N PRO A 265 -37.17 -9.72 -50.25
CA PRO A 265 -37.31 -9.79 -51.70
C PRO A 265 -36.16 -10.60 -52.34
N VAL A 266 -36.50 -11.42 -53.34
CA VAL A 266 -35.53 -12.16 -54.17
C VAL A 266 -35.23 -11.31 -55.40
N VAL A 267 -33.97 -10.93 -55.55
CA VAL A 267 -33.45 -10.12 -56.66
C VAL A 267 -32.32 -10.92 -57.29
N GLY A 268 -32.45 -11.23 -58.59
CA GLY A 268 -31.50 -12.09 -59.33
C GLY A 268 -31.46 -13.55 -58.87
N VAL A 269 -30.42 -14.28 -59.31
CA VAL A 269 -30.17 -15.70 -58.94
C VAL A 269 -29.63 -15.80 -57.50
N ILE A 270 -28.78 -14.86 -57.10
CA ILE A 270 -28.26 -14.72 -55.74
C ILE A 270 -28.52 -13.30 -55.27
N THR A 271 -29.26 -13.16 -54.17
CA THR A 271 -29.57 -11.85 -53.57
C THR A 271 -28.58 -11.52 -52.47
N ILE A 272 -27.98 -10.33 -52.54
CA ILE A 272 -27.13 -9.78 -51.48
C ILE A 272 -27.83 -8.59 -50.84
N LYS A 273 -27.96 -8.65 -49.52
CA LYS A 273 -28.53 -7.58 -48.71
C LYS A 273 -27.43 -6.64 -48.22
N PHE A 274 -27.47 -5.41 -48.70
CA PHE A 274 -26.60 -4.31 -48.29
C PHE A 274 -27.28 -3.49 -47.19
N ARG A 275 -26.78 -3.58 -45.96
CA ARG A 275 -27.26 -2.79 -44.81
C ARG A 275 -26.33 -1.63 -44.51
N GLY A 276 -26.91 -0.44 -44.30
CA GLY A 276 -26.15 0.75 -43.91
C GLY A 276 -25.71 1.62 -45.07
N VAL A 277 -26.37 1.48 -46.23
CA VAL A 277 -26.09 2.30 -47.41
C VAL A 277 -26.54 3.75 -47.12
N PRO A 278 -25.68 4.76 -47.35
CA PRO A 278 -26.06 6.18 -47.24
C PRO A 278 -27.33 6.51 -48.04
N ILE A 279 -28.13 7.45 -47.55
CA ILE A 279 -29.45 7.80 -48.14
C ILE A 279 -29.30 8.46 -49.50
N ASP A 280 -28.21 9.20 -49.69
CA ASP A 280 -27.79 9.90 -50.90
C ASP A 280 -27.12 8.98 -51.93
N ALA A 281 -27.00 7.68 -51.66
CA ALA A 281 -26.48 6.73 -52.64
C ALA A 281 -27.52 6.46 -53.72
N ASN A 282 -27.14 6.44 -55.00
CA ASN A 282 -28.02 6.08 -56.12
C ASN A 282 -27.67 4.68 -56.68
N GLU A 283 -28.30 4.27 -57.78
CA GLU A 283 -28.02 2.97 -58.42
C GLU A 283 -26.61 2.92 -59.03
N GLY A 284 -26.14 4.01 -59.62
CA GLY A 284 -24.77 4.11 -60.16
C GLY A 284 -23.68 3.99 -59.07
N ASP A 285 -23.95 4.45 -57.85
CA ASP A 285 -23.04 4.28 -56.71
C ASP A 285 -22.87 2.80 -56.29
N MET A 286 -23.83 1.95 -56.64
CA MET A 286 -23.81 0.53 -56.30
C MET A 286 -23.01 -0.31 -57.29
N GLU A 287 -22.60 0.26 -58.43
CA GLU A 287 -21.69 -0.37 -59.41
C GLU A 287 -20.38 -0.84 -58.76
N ARG A 288 -19.91 -0.09 -57.75
CA ARG A 288 -18.72 -0.42 -56.94
C ARG A 288 -18.83 -1.78 -56.23
N PHE A 289 -20.03 -2.29 -56.00
CA PHE A 289 -20.26 -3.62 -55.44
C PHE A 289 -20.43 -4.68 -56.54
N ALA A 290 -19.54 -4.68 -57.52
CA ALA A 290 -19.50 -5.62 -58.63
C ALA A 290 -20.75 -5.61 -59.53
N HIS A 291 -21.25 -4.41 -59.86
CA HIS A 291 -22.35 -4.19 -60.83
C HIS A 291 -23.56 -5.12 -60.64
N PRO A 292 -24.45 -4.85 -59.66
CA PRO A 292 -25.64 -5.66 -59.47
C PRO A 292 -26.53 -5.63 -60.72
N ASP A 293 -27.09 -6.78 -61.11
CA ASP A 293 -27.97 -6.91 -62.29
C ASP A 293 -29.29 -6.15 -62.07
N ASP A 294 -29.82 -6.20 -60.84
CA ASP A 294 -31.02 -5.49 -60.39
C ASP A 294 -30.82 -5.02 -58.95
N ILE A 295 -31.44 -3.89 -58.58
CA ILE A 295 -31.37 -3.34 -57.22
C ILE A 295 -32.76 -2.98 -56.71
N VAL A 296 -33.11 -3.49 -55.53
CA VAL A 296 -34.35 -3.12 -54.82
C VAL A 296 -34.02 -2.39 -53.53
N TRP A 297 -34.63 -1.23 -53.33
CA TRP A 297 -34.42 -0.40 -52.13
C TRP A 297 -35.58 -0.54 -51.13
N GLU A 298 -35.24 -0.72 -49.86
CA GLU A 298 -36.19 -0.51 -48.76
C GLU A 298 -36.30 0.98 -48.42
N ARG A 299 -37.39 1.32 -47.72
CA ARG A 299 -37.56 2.66 -47.14
C ARG A 299 -36.41 2.94 -46.14
N PRO A 300 -35.79 4.14 -46.20
CA PRO A 300 -34.75 4.51 -45.25
C PRO A 300 -35.31 4.55 -43.82
N ASN A 301 -34.46 4.23 -42.84
CA ASN A 301 -34.85 4.22 -41.43
C ASN A 301 -35.30 5.61 -40.94
N TYR A 302 -34.57 6.68 -41.28
CA TYR A 302 -34.94 8.08 -41.09
C TYR A 302 -34.05 8.97 -41.95
N THR A 303 -34.44 10.22 -42.20
CA THR A 303 -33.85 11.06 -43.27
C THR A 303 -32.79 12.06 -42.79
N SER A 304 -32.73 12.40 -41.51
CA SER A 304 -31.87 13.48 -41.00
C SER A 304 -31.10 13.09 -39.75
N LEU A 305 -29.78 12.93 -39.88
CA LEU A 305 -28.87 12.74 -38.74
C LEU A 305 -28.87 13.95 -37.79
N PRO A 306 -28.83 15.22 -38.26
CA PRO A 306 -28.90 16.38 -37.36
C PRO A 306 -30.17 16.42 -36.51
N ARG A 307 -31.31 15.99 -37.07
CA ARG A 307 -32.59 15.91 -36.33
C ARG A 307 -32.54 14.83 -35.25
N ALA A 308 -31.94 13.67 -35.55
CA ALA A 308 -31.73 12.61 -34.57
C ALA A 308 -30.80 13.06 -33.43
N ILE A 309 -29.69 13.71 -33.77
CA ILE A 309 -28.73 14.29 -32.80
C ILE A 309 -29.42 15.29 -31.88
N SER A 310 -30.18 16.23 -32.45
CA SER A 310 -30.86 17.27 -31.69
C SER A 310 -31.95 16.67 -30.78
N GLY A 311 -32.66 15.64 -31.26
CA GLY A 311 -33.66 14.92 -30.47
C GLY A 311 -33.04 14.20 -29.26
N ILE A 312 -31.89 13.54 -29.45
CA ILE A 312 -31.15 12.89 -28.35
C ILE A 312 -30.62 13.94 -27.38
N LYS A 313 -30.00 15.00 -27.88
CA LYS A 313 -29.44 16.09 -27.07
C LYS A 313 -30.53 16.73 -26.19
N ARG A 314 -31.72 17.00 -26.72
CA ARG A 314 -32.85 17.54 -25.95
C ARG A 314 -33.28 16.64 -24.78
N ILE A 315 -33.24 15.31 -24.96
CA ILE A 315 -33.57 14.35 -23.88
C ILE A 315 -32.48 14.33 -22.81
N LEU A 316 -31.22 14.57 -23.20
CA LEU A 316 -30.08 14.62 -22.29
C LEU A 316 -29.97 15.94 -21.52
N GLU A 317 -30.47 17.04 -22.08
CA GLU A 317 -30.50 18.37 -21.44
C GLU A 317 -31.74 18.58 -20.56
N ASP A 318 -32.76 17.73 -20.70
CA ASP A 318 -34.00 17.82 -19.94
C ASP A 318 -33.75 17.54 -18.45
N GLN A 319 -33.75 18.57 -17.60
CA GLN A 319 -33.52 18.44 -16.16
C GLN A 319 -32.21 17.75 -15.75
N ILE A 320 -31.19 17.76 -16.62
CA ILE A 320 -29.88 17.16 -16.37
C ILE A 320 -28.80 18.13 -16.86
N ASP A 321 -27.72 18.27 -16.09
CA ASP A 321 -26.58 19.14 -16.41
C ASP A 321 -25.56 18.41 -17.31
N LEU A 322 -25.73 18.60 -18.62
CA LEU A 322 -24.89 18.03 -19.68
C LEU A 322 -23.68 18.94 -19.97
N LEU A 323 -22.47 18.47 -19.66
CA LEU A 323 -21.22 19.22 -19.88
C LEU A 323 -20.75 19.17 -21.34
N SER A 324 -20.77 17.99 -21.95
CA SER A 324 -20.40 17.82 -23.36
C SER A 324 -21.17 16.68 -24.02
N PHE A 325 -21.37 16.82 -25.33
CA PHE A 325 -21.97 15.79 -26.18
C PHE A 325 -21.15 15.66 -27.45
N ASP A 326 -20.23 14.70 -27.46
CA ASP A 326 -19.22 14.51 -28.49
C ASP A 326 -19.60 13.36 -29.41
N ILE A 327 -19.85 13.66 -30.69
CA ILE A 327 -20.20 12.66 -31.70
C ILE A 327 -18.93 12.13 -32.34
N MET A 328 -18.79 10.81 -32.43
CA MET A 328 -17.65 10.20 -33.11
C MET A 328 -17.71 10.51 -34.61
N PRO A 329 -16.61 11.00 -35.23
CA PRO A 329 -16.59 11.29 -36.66
C PRO A 329 -16.76 10.01 -37.51
N PRO A 330 -17.27 10.14 -38.75
CA PRO A 330 -17.33 9.04 -39.70
C PRO A 330 -15.91 8.54 -40.06
N PRO A 331 -15.75 7.29 -40.56
CA PRO A 331 -16.79 6.37 -41.02
C PRO A 331 -17.47 5.51 -39.93
N TYR A 332 -18.80 5.46 -39.94
CA TYR A 332 -19.62 4.74 -38.96
C TYR A 332 -19.57 3.21 -39.19
N LYS A 333 -18.87 2.51 -38.30
CA LYS A 333 -18.75 1.04 -38.35
C LYS A 333 -20.10 0.38 -38.07
N GLY A 334 -20.55 -0.46 -39.02
CA GLY A 334 -21.82 -1.18 -38.92
C GLY A 334 -23.06 -0.28 -38.87
N ALA A 335 -23.00 0.86 -39.57
CA ALA A 335 -24.09 1.84 -39.65
C ALA A 335 -24.62 2.28 -38.28
N THR A 336 -23.73 2.42 -37.30
CA THR A 336 -24.06 2.87 -35.95
C THR A 336 -23.30 4.15 -35.63
N VAL A 337 -24.01 5.21 -35.29
CA VAL A 337 -23.43 6.43 -34.75
C VAL A 337 -23.17 6.20 -33.27
N SER A 338 -21.99 6.61 -32.80
CA SER A 338 -21.63 6.57 -31.38
C SER A 338 -21.33 7.98 -30.90
N ALA A 339 -21.85 8.34 -29.73
CA ALA A 339 -21.58 9.61 -29.07
C ALA A 339 -21.21 9.39 -27.61
N TRP A 340 -20.45 10.33 -27.06
CA TRP A 340 -20.11 10.44 -25.65
C TRP A 340 -20.84 11.62 -25.04
N ALA A 341 -21.65 11.36 -24.03
CA ALA A 341 -22.24 12.38 -23.18
C ALA A 341 -21.50 12.43 -21.85
N HIS A 342 -21.04 13.61 -21.45
CA HIS A 342 -20.40 13.83 -20.16
C HIS A 342 -21.31 14.69 -19.29
N PHE A 343 -21.52 14.26 -18.05
CA PHE A 343 -22.38 14.93 -17.08
C PHE A 343 -21.56 15.48 -15.92
N SER A 344 -22.14 16.37 -15.12
CA SER A 344 -21.52 16.82 -13.87
C SER A 344 -21.57 15.73 -12.79
N THR A 345 -22.61 14.88 -12.77
CA THR A 345 -22.77 13.85 -11.73
C THR A 345 -22.93 12.42 -12.27
N ALA A 346 -22.59 11.45 -11.43
CA ALA A 346 -22.78 10.02 -11.73
C ALA A 346 -24.27 9.62 -11.71
N ASN A 347 -25.07 10.31 -10.90
CA ASN A 347 -26.51 10.12 -10.84
C ASN A 347 -27.17 10.60 -12.15
N ASP A 348 -26.74 11.76 -12.66
CA ASP A 348 -27.19 12.30 -13.94
C ASP A 348 -26.85 11.37 -15.10
N ALA A 349 -25.64 10.81 -15.11
CA ALA A 349 -25.24 9.79 -16.08
C ALA A 349 -26.14 8.54 -16.01
N GLN A 350 -26.53 8.12 -14.80
CA GLN A 350 -27.45 6.99 -14.60
C GLN A 350 -28.87 7.32 -15.06
N ILE A 351 -29.39 8.50 -14.76
CA ILE A 351 -30.71 8.97 -15.21
C ILE A 351 -30.74 9.05 -16.75
N ALA A 352 -29.70 9.63 -17.37
CA ALA A 352 -29.55 9.72 -18.81
C ALA A 352 -29.56 8.33 -19.48
N ARG A 353 -28.85 7.35 -18.89
CA ARG A 353 -28.92 5.95 -19.32
C ARG A 353 -30.35 5.42 -19.24
N ASN A 354 -31.04 5.57 -18.11
CA ASN A 354 -32.39 5.02 -17.91
C ASN A 354 -33.44 5.63 -18.86
N ARG A 355 -33.25 6.88 -19.29
CA ARG A 355 -34.14 7.57 -20.22
C ARG A 355 -33.95 7.14 -21.67
N LEU A 356 -32.74 6.80 -22.08
CA LEU A 356 -32.42 6.49 -23.48
C LEU A 356 -32.29 4.98 -23.77
N HIS A 357 -31.74 4.21 -22.83
CA HIS A 357 -31.39 2.81 -23.07
C HIS A 357 -32.62 1.96 -23.41
N GLY A 358 -32.57 1.28 -24.56
CA GLY A 358 -33.60 0.35 -25.02
C GLY A 358 -34.87 1.02 -25.56
N ARG A 359 -35.01 2.35 -25.46
CA ARG A 359 -36.17 3.08 -25.95
C ARG A 359 -36.08 3.36 -27.45
N LYS A 360 -37.24 3.53 -28.09
CA LYS A 360 -37.39 3.83 -29.51
C LYS A 360 -38.00 5.23 -29.65
N PHE A 361 -37.44 6.02 -30.55
CA PHE A 361 -37.95 7.37 -30.80
C PHE A 361 -38.17 7.59 -32.31
N GLY A 362 -39.22 8.36 -32.65
CA GLY A 362 -39.57 8.65 -34.04
C GLY A 362 -38.47 9.34 -34.84
N PHE A 363 -37.68 10.21 -34.19
CA PHE A 363 -36.54 10.90 -34.84
C PHE A 363 -35.36 9.98 -35.16
N THR A 364 -35.33 8.76 -34.62
CA THR A 364 -34.35 7.70 -34.95
C THR A 364 -34.95 6.61 -35.85
N GLY A 365 -36.10 6.84 -36.48
CA GLY A 365 -36.77 5.83 -37.28
C GLY A 365 -37.36 4.68 -36.46
N ASN A 366 -37.70 4.93 -35.19
CA ASN A 366 -38.13 3.91 -34.22
C ASN A 366 -37.11 2.77 -34.00
N THR A 367 -35.84 3.03 -34.26
CA THR A 367 -34.75 2.13 -33.90
C THR A 367 -34.42 2.26 -32.42
N LYS A 368 -33.86 1.20 -31.81
CA LYS A 368 -33.50 1.22 -30.38
C LYS A 368 -32.24 2.04 -30.18
N ILE A 369 -32.25 2.92 -29.17
CA ILE A 369 -31.06 3.61 -28.70
C ILE A 369 -30.40 2.79 -27.59
N TYR A 370 -29.08 2.61 -27.68
CA TYR A 370 -28.28 1.95 -26.64
C TYR A 370 -27.45 2.99 -25.91
N ALA A 371 -27.94 3.44 -24.75
CA ALA A 371 -27.18 4.26 -23.83
C ALA A 371 -26.56 3.37 -22.74
N ARG A 372 -25.25 3.44 -22.55
CA ARG A 372 -24.54 2.62 -21.55
C ARG A 372 -23.70 3.54 -20.68
N HIS A 373 -23.90 3.45 -19.37
CA HIS A 373 -23.12 4.21 -18.41
C HIS A 373 -21.72 3.57 -18.33
N VAL A 374 -20.70 4.30 -18.76
CA VAL A 374 -19.32 3.81 -18.83
C VAL A 374 -18.51 4.45 -17.72
N ARG A 375 -17.92 3.60 -16.90
CA ARG A 375 -17.00 4.00 -15.83
C ARG A 375 -15.58 3.81 -16.31
N SER A 376 -14.69 4.72 -15.94
CA SER A 376 -13.32 4.66 -16.40
C SER A 376 -12.30 5.10 -15.36
N LEU A 377 -11.14 4.47 -15.38
CA LEU A 377 -9.96 4.81 -14.60
C LEU A 377 -8.88 5.31 -15.53
N GLY A 378 -8.39 6.53 -15.31
CA GLY A 378 -7.23 7.07 -16.01
C GLY A 378 -5.97 6.95 -15.17
N TYR A 379 -4.97 6.24 -15.67
CA TYR A 379 -3.64 6.12 -15.08
C TYR A 379 -2.64 6.98 -15.85
N SER A 380 -1.93 7.85 -15.13
CA SER A 380 -0.81 8.62 -15.69
C SER A 380 0.49 7.83 -15.51
N VAL A 381 0.97 7.18 -16.57
CA VAL A 381 2.19 6.36 -16.52
C VAL A 381 3.38 7.15 -17.08
N ALA A 382 4.46 7.21 -16.31
CA ALA A 382 5.71 7.85 -16.74
C ALA A 382 6.34 7.09 -17.93
N PRO A 383 7.03 7.77 -18.87
CA PRO A 383 7.60 7.14 -20.08
C PRO A 383 8.55 5.99 -19.76
N ALA A 384 9.46 6.18 -18.80
CA ALA A 384 10.43 5.16 -18.40
C ALA A 384 9.79 3.87 -17.86
N VAL A 385 8.58 3.96 -17.30
CA VAL A 385 7.80 2.79 -16.89
C VAL A 385 7.10 2.19 -18.10
N TYR A 386 6.41 3.01 -18.90
CA TYR A 386 5.66 2.56 -20.07
C TYR A 386 6.55 1.88 -21.12
N ASP A 387 7.78 2.33 -21.36
CA ASP A 387 8.68 1.71 -22.33
C ASP A 387 9.03 0.26 -21.96
N ARG A 388 8.99 -0.08 -20.67
CA ARG A 388 9.33 -1.42 -20.15
C ARG A 388 8.13 -2.37 -20.10
N VAL A 389 6.97 -1.87 -19.65
CA VAL A 389 5.74 -2.66 -19.51
C VAL A 389 4.77 -2.49 -20.69
N GLY A 390 5.07 -1.62 -21.65
CA GLY A 390 4.17 -1.25 -22.74
C GLY A 390 3.79 -2.43 -23.65
N ALA A 391 4.66 -3.42 -23.81
CA ALA A 391 4.33 -4.66 -24.50
C ALA A 391 3.27 -5.47 -23.75
N ASP A 392 3.40 -5.60 -22.42
CA ASP A 392 2.43 -6.29 -21.58
C ASP A 392 1.10 -5.54 -21.53
N ILE A 393 1.13 -4.19 -21.46
CA ILE A 393 -0.09 -3.35 -21.52
C ILE A 393 -0.81 -3.54 -22.87
N LYS A 394 -0.08 -3.61 -23.99
CA LYS A 394 -0.67 -3.88 -25.31
C LYS A 394 -1.24 -5.30 -25.41
N ASN A 395 -0.53 -6.30 -24.89
CA ASN A 395 -1.02 -7.67 -24.85
C ASN A 395 -2.30 -7.79 -24.00
N PHE A 396 -2.32 -7.09 -22.86
CA PHE A 396 -3.50 -6.98 -22.00
C PHE A 396 -4.66 -6.26 -22.70
N GLN A 397 -4.39 -5.19 -23.44
CA GLN A 397 -5.40 -4.53 -24.28
C GLN A 397 -5.99 -5.51 -25.32
N ILE A 398 -5.15 -6.32 -25.97
CA ILE A 398 -5.58 -7.30 -26.96
C ILE A 398 -6.40 -8.44 -26.32
N SER A 399 -5.99 -8.94 -25.16
CA SER A 399 -6.73 -10.01 -24.46
C SER A 399 -8.12 -9.53 -24.04
N VAL A 400 -8.22 -8.32 -23.49
CA VAL A 400 -9.49 -7.70 -23.11
C VAL A 400 -10.38 -7.47 -24.33
N TRP A 401 -9.81 -7.02 -25.45
CA TRP A 401 -10.55 -6.82 -26.70
C TRP A 401 -11.11 -8.14 -27.27
N ARG A 402 -10.42 -9.27 -27.08
CA ARG A 402 -10.88 -10.60 -27.52
C ARG A 402 -11.97 -11.18 -26.64
N GLN A 403 -11.93 -10.91 -25.33
CA GLN A 403 -12.83 -11.53 -24.35
C GLN A 403 -14.16 -10.79 -24.23
N ASN A 404 -14.19 -9.46 -24.22
CA ASN A 404 -15.40 -8.69 -23.89
C ASN A 404 -15.58 -7.43 -24.76
N ARG A 405 -16.81 -7.19 -25.25
CA ARG A 405 -17.16 -5.99 -26.05
C ARG A 405 -17.50 -4.75 -25.21
N THR A 406 -17.74 -4.90 -23.91
CA THR A 406 -18.18 -3.85 -22.98
C THR A 406 -17.03 -3.20 -22.21
N THR A 407 -15.86 -3.85 -22.20
CA THR A 407 -14.63 -3.36 -21.58
C THR A 407 -13.68 -2.82 -22.64
N THR A 408 -13.00 -1.71 -22.37
CA THR A 408 -12.07 -1.10 -23.33
C THR A 408 -10.88 -0.49 -22.60
N ILE A 409 -9.67 -0.82 -23.04
CA ILE A 409 -8.44 -0.15 -22.63
C ILE A 409 -8.04 0.80 -23.75
N SER A 410 -7.92 2.08 -23.43
CA SER A 410 -7.48 3.12 -24.37
C SER A 410 -6.13 3.68 -23.92
N ILE A 411 -5.16 3.70 -24.82
CA ILE A 411 -3.84 4.24 -24.54
C ILE A 411 -3.72 5.54 -25.32
N LEU A 412 -3.65 6.67 -24.61
CA LEU A 412 -3.45 7.99 -25.20
C LEU A 412 -2.03 8.46 -24.91
N ARG A 413 -1.23 8.64 -25.97
CA ARG A 413 0.04 9.37 -25.89
C ARG A 413 -0.25 10.84 -26.10
N ARG A 414 -0.08 11.67 -25.08
CA ARG A 414 -0.22 13.12 -25.22
C ARG A 414 1.13 13.75 -25.55
N PRO A 415 1.19 14.66 -26.53
CA PRO A 415 2.38 15.50 -26.72
C PRO A 415 2.41 16.54 -25.59
N ALA A 416 3.34 16.35 -24.66
CA ALA A 416 3.69 17.20 -23.52
C ALA A 416 2.62 17.41 -22.41
N PRO A 417 2.96 17.15 -21.13
CA PRO A 417 4.14 16.41 -20.68
C PRO A 417 4.06 14.97 -21.19
N GLN A 418 5.21 14.37 -21.51
CA GLN A 418 5.31 12.99 -21.99
C GLN A 418 4.82 12.03 -20.89
N VAL A 419 3.52 11.86 -20.75
CA VAL A 419 2.92 10.85 -19.88
C VAL A 419 1.97 10.05 -20.73
N THR A 420 2.08 8.74 -20.64
CA THR A 420 1.15 7.85 -21.33
C THR A 420 -0.07 7.68 -20.44
N LEU A 421 -1.21 8.19 -20.91
CA LEU A 421 -2.48 8.02 -20.22
C LEU A 421 -3.07 6.67 -20.62
N VAL A 422 -3.15 5.75 -19.67
CA VAL A 422 -3.86 4.48 -19.86
C VAL A 422 -5.24 4.60 -19.23
N LYS A 423 -6.28 4.55 -20.05
CA LYS A 423 -7.69 4.62 -19.63
C LYS A 423 -8.31 3.24 -19.67
N LEU A 424 -8.59 2.66 -18.51
CA LEU A 424 -9.42 1.44 -18.37
C LEU A 424 -10.87 1.90 -18.35
N SER A 425 -11.74 1.31 -19.17
CA SER A 425 -13.17 1.65 -19.22
C SER A 425 -14.01 0.38 -19.21
N SER A 426 -15.11 0.39 -18.46
CA SER A 426 -16.05 -0.73 -18.38
C SER A 426 -17.45 -0.21 -18.07
N GLU A 427 -18.46 -0.95 -18.51
CA GLU A 427 -19.86 -0.75 -18.13
C GLU A 427 -20.16 -1.36 -16.76
N ASP A 428 -19.42 -2.41 -16.38
CA ASP A 428 -19.52 -3.09 -15.09
C ASP A 428 -18.35 -2.71 -14.17
N LEU A 429 -18.67 -2.38 -12.92
CA LEU A 429 -17.71 -2.07 -11.87
C LEU A 429 -16.87 -3.28 -11.48
N LYS A 430 -17.44 -4.49 -11.47
CA LYS A 430 -16.72 -5.71 -11.08
C LYS A 430 -15.61 -6.02 -12.08
N GLU A 431 -15.95 -5.98 -13.37
CA GLU A 431 -14.97 -6.09 -14.45
C GLU A 431 -13.94 -4.94 -14.41
N LEU A 432 -14.35 -3.72 -14.08
CA LEU A 432 -13.39 -2.60 -13.94
C LEU A 432 -12.41 -2.84 -12.78
N GLY A 433 -12.88 -3.39 -11.66
CA GLY A 433 -12.06 -3.79 -10.52
C GLY A 433 -11.05 -4.87 -10.88
N ARG A 434 -11.48 -5.91 -11.61
CA ARG A 434 -10.58 -6.95 -12.14
C ARG A 434 -9.51 -6.36 -13.06
N LEU A 435 -9.93 -5.50 -14.01
CA LEU A 435 -9.01 -4.82 -14.92
C LEU A 435 -8.01 -3.94 -14.18
N LYS A 436 -8.46 -3.23 -13.12
CA LYS A 436 -7.61 -2.44 -12.25
C LYS A 436 -6.55 -3.29 -11.57
N SER A 437 -6.94 -4.39 -10.91
CA SER A 437 -6.00 -5.28 -10.23
C SER A 437 -4.99 -5.89 -11.18
N GLU A 438 -5.43 -6.39 -12.34
CA GLU A 438 -4.54 -6.94 -13.37
C GLU A 438 -3.57 -5.86 -13.91
N PHE A 439 -4.07 -4.64 -14.15
CA PHE A 439 -3.24 -3.53 -14.63
C PHE A 439 -2.23 -3.05 -13.59
N GLU A 440 -2.63 -2.95 -12.32
CA GLU A 440 -1.75 -2.59 -11.21
C GLU A 440 -0.68 -3.68 -10.99
N ASN A 441 -1.01 -4.95 -11.17
CA ASN A 441 -0.01 -6.04 -11.16
C ASN A 441 1.02 -5.90 -12.30
N ILE A 442 0.59 -5.48 -13.49
CA ILE A 442 1.51 -5.20 -14.60
C ILE A 442 2.42 -4.00 -14.28
N LEU A 443 1.89 -2.94 -13.66
CA LEU A 443 2.66 -1.75 -13.30
C LEU A 443 3.63 -1.98 -12.14
N ASN A 444 3.20 -2.72 -11.12
CA ASN A 444 3.93 -2.91 -9.86
C ASN A 444 4.94 -4.08 -9.95
N GLY A 445 4.80 -4.91 -10.98
CA GLY A 445 5.58 -6.11 -11.16
C GLY A 445 5.04 -7.28 -10.37
N GLU A 446 5.56 -8.44 -10.69
CA GLU A 446 5.16 -9.70 -10.08
C GLU A 446 6.10 -10.08 -8.95
N VAL A 447 5.53 -10.44 -7.80
CA VAL A 447 6.29 -11.00 -6.69
C VAL A 447 6.63 -12.45 -7.01
N LEU A 448 7.92 -12.81 -6.96
CA LEU A 448 8.39 -14.17 -7.18
C LEU A 448 7.87 -15.09 -6.06
N ARG A 449 6.95 -15.99 -6.42
CA ARG A 449 6.38 -16.99 -5.52
C ARG A 449 6.66 -18.41 -6.02
N GLU A 450 6.78 -19.34 -5.09
CA GLU A 450 6.92 -20.77 -5.31
C GLU A 450 5.94 -21.49 -4.36
N ALA A 451 5.03 -22.30 -4.90
CA ALA A 451 3.96 -22.97 -4.15
C ALA A 451 3.16 -22.04 -3.20
N GLY A 452 2.88 -20.81 -3.62
CA GLY A 452 2.12 -19.81 -2.86
C GLY A 452 2.93 -18.97 -1.85
N LYS A 453 4.16 -19.40 -1.49
CA LYS A 453 5.07 -18.67 -0.60
C LYS A 453 6.06 -17.81 -1.40
N THR A 454 6.60 -16.75 -0.81
CA THR A 454 7.64 -15.93 -1.45
C THR A 454 8.90 -16.78 -1.63
N ALA A 455 9.42 -16.84 -2.87
CA ALA A 455 10.64 -17.60 -3.13
C ALA A 455 11.85 -16.72 -2.76
N TRP A 456 12.49 -17.05 -1.64
CA TRP A 456 13.59 -16.29 -1.08
C TRP A 456 14.64 -17.19 -0.44
N ASP A 457 15.88 -16.69 -0.45
CA ASP A 457 16.98 -17.22 0.35
C ASP A 457 17.81 -16.04 0.88
N ASP A 458 18.30 -16.13 2.13
CA ASP A 458 19.04 -15.04 2.77
C ASP A 458 20.39 -14.75 2.10
N PHE A 459 20.91 -15.67 1.26
CA PHE A 459 22.04 -15.44 0.36
C PHE A 459 21.90 -14.12 -0.43
N PHE A 460 20.69 -13.78 -0.88
CA PHE A 460 20.42 -12.58 -1.67
C PHE A 460 20.45 -11.28 -0.88
N ALA A 461 20.45 -11.34 0.46
CA ALA A 461 20.63 -10.17 1.33
C ALA A 461 22.10 -9.77 1.48
N HIS A 462 23.03 -10.63 1.05
CA HIS A 462 24.47 -10.42 1.19
C HIS A 462 25.12 -9.92 -0.11
N PRO A 463 26.32 -9.31 -0.04
CA PRO A 463 27.02 -8.78 -1.21
C PRO A 463 27.20 -9.79 -2.35
N GLU A 464 27.47 -11.06 -2.02
CA GLU A 464 27.63 -12.14 -3.00
C GLU A 464 26.33 -12.39 -3.79
N GLY A 465 25.19 -12.31 -3.11
CA GLY A 465 23.88 -12.39 -3.73
C GLY A 465 23.56 -11.19 -4.62
N THR A 466 23.95 -9.98 -4.21
CA THR A 466 23.79 -8.78 -5.04
C THR A 466 24.61 -8.84 -6.33
N ALA A 467 25.85 -9.36 -6.26
CA ALA A 467 26.69 -9.55 -7.44
C ALA A 467 26.07 -10.56 -8.44
N PHE A 468 25.47 -11.64 -7.93
CA PHE A 468 24.74 -12.58 -8.77
C PHE A 468 23.54 -11.93 -9.48
N LEU A 469 22.78 -11.08 -8.76
CA LEU A 469 21.65 -10.34 -9.34
C LEU A 469 22.09 -9.33 -10.40
N GLU A 470 23.23 -8.66 -10.20
CA GLU A 470 23.81 -7.79 -11.22
C GLU A 470 24.20 -8.58 -12.48
N GLY A 471 24.76 -9.77 -12.31
CA GLY A 471 25.05 -10.69 -13.42
C GLY A 471 23.79 -11.04 -14.23
N ILE A 472 22.68 -11.37 -13.57
CA ILE A 472 21.39 -11.62 -14.25
C ILE A 472 20.89 -10.37 -14.98
N LYS A 473 21.02 -9.20 -14.34
CA LYS A 473 20.57 -7.92 -14.88
C LYS A 473 21.34 -7.51 -16.14
N GLN A 474 22.64 -7.77 -16.20
CA GLN A 474 23.46 -7.52 -17.39
C GLN A 474 23.04 -8.37 -18.60
N HIS A 475 22.69 -9.64 -18.36
CA HIS A 475 22.21 -10.54 -19.42
C HIS A 475 20.74 -10.29 -19.80
N ASN A 476 19.96 -9.58 -18.97
CA ASN A 476 18.53 -9.36 -19.16
C ASN A 476 18.14 -7.89 -18.86
N PRO A 477 18.57 -6.90 -19.67
CA PRO A 477 18.32 -5.48 -19.40
C PRO A 477 16.84 -5.09 -19.47
N GLY A 478 16.00 -5.95 -20.06
CA GLY A 478 14.55 -5.75 -20.16
C GLY A 478 13.75 -6.09 -18.89
N VAL A 479 14.40 -6.53 -17.80
CA VAL A 479 13.76 -6.84 -16.52
C VAL A 479 14.42 -6.08 -15.39
N ILE A 480 13.63 -5.36 -14.60
CA ILE A 480 14.08 -4.80 -13.33
C ILE A 480 13.76 -5.81 -12.24
N ILE A 481 14.82 -6.27 -11.59
CA ILE A 481 14.72 -7.05 -10.35
C ILE A 481 14.78 -6.03 -9.21
N GLN A 482 13.62 -5.77 -8.61
CA GLN A 482 13.55 -5.03 -7.36
C GLN A 482 13.72 -6.02 -6.22
N LEU A 483 14.85 -5.90 -5.54
CA LEU A 483 15.13 -6.67 -4.35
C LEU A 483 14.46 -5.97 -3.16
N ASP A 484 13.48 -6.62 -2.57
CA ASP A 484 12.92 -6.20 -1.31
C ASP A 484 13.54 -7.07 -0.20
N THR A 485 14.77 -6.73 0.19
CA THR A 485 15.50 -7.41 1.28
C THR A 485 14.73 -7.31 2.60
N THR A 486 13.94 -6.25 2.76
CA THR A 486 12.98 -6.10 3.85
C THR A 486 11.88 -7.14 3.75
N ARG A 487 11.09 -7.24 2.69
CA ARG A 487 9.98 -8.21 2.56
C ARG A 487 10.40 -9.63 2.11
N LYS A 488 11.71 -9.93 2.07
CA LYS A 488 12.26 -11.22 1.60
C LYS A 488 11.60 -11.68 0.30
N SER A 489 11.58 -10.79 -0.69
CA SER A 489 10.90 -11.07 -1.95
C SER A 489 11.59 -10.39 -3.14
N PHE A 490 11.45 -11.00 -4.31
CA PHE A 490 11.84 -10.40 -5.57
C PHE A 490 10.59 -9.86 -6.25
N LYS A 491 10.61 -8.57 -6.62
CA LYS A 491 9.64 -7.99 -7.54
C LYS A 491 10.26 -7.91 -8.92
N LEU A 492 9.64 -8.60 -9.88
CA LEU A 492 10.10 -8.66 -11.26
C LEU A 492 9.21 -7.76 -12.12
N LEU A 493 9.82 -6.73 -12.72
CA LEU A 493 9.16 -5.79 -13.64
C LEU A 493 9.72 -5.97 -15.04
N GLY A 494 8.87 -6.26 -16.01
CA GLY A 494 9.27 -6.45 -17.40
C GLY A 494 8.27 -7.33 -18.16
N SER A 495 8.54 -7.61 -19.43
CA SER A 495 7.66 -8.45 -20.24
C SER A 495 7.50 -9.86 -19.65
N VAL A 496 6.33 -10.48 -19.82
CA VAL A 496 6.07 -11.85 -19.30
C VAL A 496 7.15 -12.85 -19.72
N ARG A 497 7.61 -12.79 -20.98
CA ARG A 497 8.67 -13.69 -21.50
C ARG A 497 10.00 -13.50 -20.80
N ASN A 498 10.43 -12.24 -20.60
CA ASN A 498 11.70 -11.95 -19.96
C ASN A 498 11.64 -12.20 -18.44
N ARG A 499 10.50 -11.92 -17.81
CA ARG A 499 10.25 -12.28 -16.41
C ARG A 499 10.37 -13.77 -16.18
N ASP A 500 9.90 -14.60 -17.11
CA ASP A 500 9.99 -16.06 -16.98
C ASP A 500 11.43 -16.59 -17.04
N ILE A 501 12.27 -16.01 -17.90
CA ILE A 501 13.71 -16.34 -17.96
C ILE A 501 14.37 -16.03 -16.61
N VAL A 502 14.15 -14.81 -16.10
CA VAL A 502 14.70 -14.38 -14.80
C VAL A 502 14.15 -15.21 -13.64
N ARG A 503 12.84 -15.51 -13.66
CA ARG A 503 12.17 -16.39 -12.68
C ARG A 503 12.87 -17.75 -12.61
N ARG A 504 13.07 -18.40 -13.76
CA ARG A 504 13.74 -19.72 -13.82
C ARG A 504 15.17 -19.65 -13.29
N ALA A 505 15.93 -18.61 -13.63
CA ALA A 505 17.28 -18.43 -13.11
C ALA A 505 17.32 -18.25 -11.58
N LEU A 506 16.43 -17.42 -11.03
CA LEU A 506 16.33 -17.19 -9.58
C LEU A 506 15.88 -18.45 -8.84
N LEU A 507 14.83 -19.12 -9.31
CA LEU A 507 14.34 -20.37 -8.71
C LEU A 507 15.38 -21.49 -8.79
N SER A 508 16.09 -21.62 -9.91
CA SER A 508 17.19 -22.58 -10.04
C SER A 508 18.29 -22.32 -9.01
N LYS A 509 18.65 -21.04 -8.79
CA LYS A 509 19.67 -20.69 -7.79
C LYS A 509 19.18 -20.94 -6.37
N ILE A 510 17.93 -20.60 -6.06
CA ILE A 510 17.30 -20.88 -4.75
C ILE A 510 17.27 -22.38 -4.48
N ASN A 511 16.85 -23.18 -5.45
CA ASN A 511 16.80 -24.64 -5.28
C ASN A 511 18.20 -25.26 -5.14
N TRP A 512 19.18 -24.75 -5.87
CA TRP A 512 20.59 -25.13 -5.66
C TRP A 512 21.11 -24.75 -4.26
N LEU A 513 20.75 -23.57 -3.73
CA LEU A 513 21.13 -23.16 -2.37
C LEU A 513 20.48 -24.06 -1.30
N ARG A 514 19.23 -24.47 -1.52
CA ARG A 514 18.50 -25.38 -0.63
C ARG A 514 19.01 -26.81 -0.68
N SER A 515 19.62 -27.24 -1.79
CA SER A 515 20.23 -28.57 -1.90
C SER A 515 21.64 -28.66 -1.31
N GLN A 516 22.24 -27.55 -0.88
CA GLN A 516 23.53 -27.56 -0.20
C GLN A 516 23.38 -28.20 1.19
N GLN A 517 24.43 -28.89 1.65
CA GLN A 517 24.47 -29.38 3.02
C GLN A 517 24.52 -28.22 4.01
N VAL A 518 23.72 -28.34 5.08
CA VAL A 518 23.69 -27.38 6.19
C VAL A 518 24.00 -28.14 7.46
N ARG A 519 25.13 -27.80 8.08
CA ARG A 519 25.55 -28.37 9.37
C ARG A 519 25.35 -27.34 10.47
N THR A 520 25.10 -27.80 11.70
CA THR A 520 24.73 -26.94 12.83
C THR A 520 25.71 -27.09 13.97
N ILE A 521 26.15 -25.97 14.53
CA ILE A 521 26.97 -25.86 15.74
C ILE A 521 26.08 -25.33 16.86
N ALA A 522 25.91 -26.10 17.93
CA ALA A 522 25.15 -25.67 19.11
C ALA A 522 25.94 -24.61 19.88
N LEU A 523 25.25 -23.55 20.32
CA LEU A 523 25.84 -22.46 21.08
C LEU A 523 25.26 -22.44 22.49
N ASP A 524 26.12 -22.51 23.50
CA ASP A 524 25.71 -22.26 24.88
C ASP A 524 25.29 -20.79 25.05
N GLY A 525 24.36 -20.51 25.99
CA GLY A 525 23.81 -19.17 26.20
C GLY A 525 24.86 -18.03 26.24
N PRO A 526 25.95 -18.16 27.00
CA PRO A 526 27.04 -17.18 27.05
C PRO A 526 27.79 -17.01 25.71
N LEU A 527 27.87 -18.06 24.88
CA LEU A 527 28.58 -18.03 23.59
C LEU A 527 27.84 -17.25 22.52
N VAL A 528 26.50 -17.19 22.58
CA VAL A 528 25.69 -16.43 21.62
C VAL A 528 26.09 -14.95 21.62
N GLY A 529 26.28 -14.36 22.80
CA GLY A 529 26.71 -12.98 22.94
C GLY A 529 28.10 -12.73 22.37
N VAL A 530 29.05 -13.63 22.65
CA VAL A 530 30.44 -13.53 22.16
C VAL A 530 30.50 -13.63 20.64
N ILE A 531 29.74 -14.56 20.05
CA ILE A 531 29.68 -14.74 18.61
C ILE A 531 29.08 -13.51 17.94
N VAL A 532 27.94 -13.00 18.43
CA VAL A 532 27.29 -11.81 17.87
C VAL A 532 28.18 -10.58 17.93
N ILE A 533 28.92 -10.38 19.03
CA ILE A 533 29.71 -9.17 19.28
C ILE A 533 31.08 -9.20 18.59
N SER A 534 31.78 -10.34 18.62
CA SER A 534 33.20 -10.40 18.26
C SER A 534 33.53 -11.39 17.14
N ALA A 535 32.82 -12.51 17.03
CA ALA A 535 33.23 -13.60 16.13
C ALA A 535 32.43 -13.67 14.81
N LEU A 536 31.27 -13.01 14.72
CA LEU A 536 30.39 -13.12 13.54
C LEU A 536 31.02 -12.53 12.28
N ASN A 537 31.75 -11.43 12.39
CA ASN A 537 32.46 -10.85 11.24
C ASN A 537 33.63 -11.74 10.78
N GLU A 538 34.35 -12.37 11.72
CA GLU A 538 35.42 -13.31 11.42
C GLU A 538 34.88 -14.58 10.74
N LEU A 539 33.76 -15.12 11.23
CA LEU A 539 33.03 -16.22 10.60
C LEU A 539 32.60 -15.88 9.17
N ARG A 540 32.05 -14.68 8.95
CA ARG A 540 31.60 -14.22 7.62
C ARG A 540 32.77 -14.02 6.65
N LEU A 541 33.94 -13.59 7.15
CA LEU A 541 35.16 -13.46 6.33
C LEU A 541 35.76 -14.82 5.96
N LYS A 542 35.78 -15.79 6.89
CA LYS A 542 36.34 -17.13 6.63
C LYS A 542 35.42 -18.00 5.74
N VAL A 543 34.12 -17.95 5.96
CA VAL A 543 33.16 -18.93 5.39
C VAL A 543 32.24 -18.32 4.32
N GLY A 544 32.22 -17.00 4.19
CA GLY A 544 31.34 -16.24 3.30
C GLY A 544 30.05 -15.83 3.99
N GLY A 545 29.60 -14.59 3.75
CA GLY A 545 28.49 -13.99 4.50
C GLY A 545 27.17 -14.74 4.32
N GLY A 546 26.89 -15.16 3.09
CA GLY A 546 25.67 -15.90 2.73
C GLY A 546 25.65 -17.37 3.15
N ASN A 547 26.73 -17.88 3.74
CA ASN A 547 26.86 -19.27 4.19
C ASN A 547 26.68 -19.42 5.70
N VAL A 548 26.66 -18.30 6.45
CA VAL A 548 26.57 -18.29 7.92
C VAL A 548 25.19 -17.82 8.35
N ILE A 549 24.40 -18.72 8.95
CA ILE A 549 23.04 -18.44 9.42
C ILE A 549 23.01 -18.60 10.94
N LEU A 550 22.85 -17.49 11.66
CA LEU A 550 22.74 -17.50 13.11
C LEU A 550 21.27 -17.61 13.54
N ASP A 551 20.90 -18.76 14.09
CA ASP A 551 19.58 -19.04 14.65
C ASP A 551 19.60 -18.74 16.16
N LEU A 552 19.22 -17.50 16.50
CA LEU A 552 19.22 -17.02 17.89
C LEU A 552 18.13 -17.70 18.75
N TRP A 553 17.09 -18.25 18.13
CA TRP A 553 15.98 -18.90 18.84
C TRP A 553 16.40 -20.27 19.36
N ASN A 554 16.97 -21.08 18.47
CA ASN A 554 17.47 -22.42 18.81
C ASN A 554 18.90 -22.40 19.34
N ARG A 555 19.52 -21.23 19.48
CA ARG A 555 20.93 -21.03 19.89
C ARG A 555 21.90 -21.85 19.03
N ASN A 556 21.72 -21.77 17.71
CA ASN A 556 22.41 -22.62 16.76
C ASN A 556 23.07 -21.79 15.66
N LEU A 557 24.32 -22.07 15.35
CA LEU A 557 25.02 -21.52 14.19
C LEU A 557 24.94 -22.54 13.05
N LYS A 558 24.18 -22.23 12.01
CA LYS A 558 24.04 -23.07 10.80
C LYS A 558 25.03 -22.60 9.76
N ILE A 559 25.84 -23.54 9.26
CA ILE A 559 26.84 -23.30 8.21
C ILE A 559 26.40 -24.07 6.97
N ARG A 560 26.23 -23.35 5.87
CA ARG A 560 25.92 -23.89 4.55
C ARG A 560 27.21 -24.02 3.74
N GLY A 561 27.56 -25.23 3.32
CA GLY A 561 28.81 -25.46 2.59
C GLY A 561 29.35 -26.88 2.72
N ASP A 562 30.60 -27.05 2.32
CA ASP A 562 31.34 -28.30 2.43
C ASP A 562 31.93 -28.51 3.84
N ASP A 563 32.63 -29.64 4.02
CA ASP A 563 33.17 -30.00 5.32
C ASP A 563 34.18 -28.98 5.85
N SER A 564 35.03 -28.46 4.95
CA SER A 564 36.06 -27.45 5.23
C SER A 564 35.47 -26.14 5.78
N MET A 565 34.37 -25.67 5.18
CA MET A 565 33.66 -24.47 5.64
C MET A 565 33.13 -24.60 7.07
N PHE A 566 32.61 -25.77 7.43
CA PHE A 566 32.12 -26.02 8.78
C PHE A 566 33.25 -26.24 9.79
N GLU A 567 34.34 -26.89 9.42
CA GLU A 567 35.53 -27.01 10.29
C GLU A 567 36.12 -25.64 10.61
N ALA A 568 36.24 -24.77 9.61
CA ALA A 568 36.69 -23.38 9.80
C ALA A 568 35.74 -22.58 10.70
N ALA A 569 34.43 -22.79 10.61
CA ALA A 569 33.46 -22.17 11.49
C ALA A 569 33.57 -22.68 12.93
N GLN A 570 33.74 -23.99 13.11
CA GLN A 570 33.90 -24.62 14.42
C GLN A 570 35.15 -24.13 15.13
N GLU A 571 36.27 -23.97 14.41
CA GLU A 571 37.51 -23.40 14.94
C GLU A 571 37.29 -21.99 15.53
N VAL A 572 36.61 -21.10 14.79
CA VAL A 572 36.33 -19.73 15.25
C VAL A 572 35.41 -19.73 16.48
N VAL A 573 34.40 -20.62 16.52
CA VAL A 573 33.51 -20.77 17.69
C VAL A 573 34.29 -21.26 18.91
N ASN A 574 35.18 -22.23 18.75
CA ASN A 574 36.00 -22.77 19.85
C ASN A 574 36.97 -21.70 20.40
N LEU A 575 37.65 -20.95 19.53
CA LEU A 575 38.53 -19.85 19.94
C LEU A 575 37.76 -18.73 20.67
N ALA A 576 36.54 -18.43 20.23
CA ALA A 576 35.67 -17.48 20.91
C ALA A 576 35.24 -17.98 22.30
N HIS A 577 35.03 -19.29 22.46
CA HIS A 577 34.72 -19.91 23.74
C HIS A 577 35.86 -19.78 24.75
N GLU A 578 37.08 -20.13 24.33
CA GLU A 578 38.28 -20.08 25.19
C GLU A 578 38.56 -18.67 25.70
N ARG A 579 38.44 -17.66 24.82
CA ARG A 579 38.60 -16.24 25.19
C ARG A 579 37.61 -15.78 26.26
N HIS A 580 36.42 -16.38 26.33
CA HIS A 580 35.36 -15.98 27.26
C HIS A 580 35.45 -16.67 28.63
N GLN A 581 36.02 -17.87 28.73
CA GLN A 581 36.12 -18.60 30.00
C GLN A 581 37.03 -17.89 31.03
N TRP A 582 37.96 -17.04 30.59
CA TRP A 582 38.95 -16.39 31.46
C TRP A 582 38.46 -15.09 32.17
N GLY A 583 37.21 -14.66 31.95
CA GLY A 583 36.74 -13.31 32.31
C GLY A 583 35.67 -13.17 33.41
N ARG A 584 35.22 -14.21 34.12
CA ARG A 584 34.07 -14.09 35.06
C ARG A 584 34.46 -13.82 36.52
N ARG A 585 34.21 -12.59 37.01
CA ARG A 585 33.79 -12.29 38.40
C ARG A 585 32.85 -11.07 38.46
N THR A 586 31.86 -11.12 39.37
CA THR A 586 30.98 -10.06 39.95
C THR A 586 29.46 -10.08 39.61
N ASN A 587 28.65 -9.71 40.63
CA ASN A 587 27.17 -9.72 40.76
C ASN A 587 26.41 -9.44 39.45
N ILE A 588 25.61 -10.41 39.01
CA ILE A 588 25.03 -10.43 37.66
C ILE A 588 23.54 -10.05 37.71
N VAL A 589 23.17 -8.97 37.00
CA VAL A 589 21.77 -8.71 36.62
C VAL A 589 21.34 -9.79 35.62
N ALA A 590 20.31 -10.57 35.96
CA ALA A 590 19.81 -11.66 35.13
C ALA A 590 18.72 -11.18 34.16
N CYS A 591 18.75 -11.67 32.91
CA CYS A 591 17.72 -11.36 31.92
C CYS A 591 16.40 -12.07 32.26
N PRO A 592 15.22 -11.40 32.17
CA PRO A 592 13.93 -12.00 32.49
C PRO A 592 13.48 -13.17 31.60
N VAL A 593 14.13 -13.37 30.45
CA VAL A 593 13.74 -14.41 29.46
C VAL A 593 14.66 -15.61 29.53
N CYS A 594 15.98 -15.39 29.50
CA CYS A 594 16.95 -16.48 29.51
C CYS A 594 17.45 -16.83 30.92
N PHE A 595 17.12 -16.03 31.95
CA PHE A 595 17.56 -16.20 33.34
C PHE A 595 19.08 -16.23 33.52
N ASP A 596 19.80 -15.71 32.53
CA ASP A 596 21.26 -15.74 32.44
C ASP A 596 21.84 -14.32 32.50
N GLN A 597 23.18 -14.22 32.57
CA GLN A 597 23.89 -12.93 32.50
C GLN A 597 23.51 -12.16 31.24
N VAL A 598 23.11 -10.90 31.41
CA VAL A 598 22.70 -10.07 30.29
C VAL A 598 23.86 -9.86 29.29
N THR A 599 23.61 -10.21 28.03
CA THR A 599 24.52 -9.96 26.90
C THR A 599 23.95 -8.85 26.02
N ALA A 600 24.77 -7.84 25.69
CA ALA A 600 24.34 -6.63 24.98
C ALA A 600 23.09 -5.98 25.65
N PRO A 601 23.26 -5.39 26.85
CA PRO A 601 22.15 -4.98 27.71
C PRO A 601 21.27 -3.90 27.10
N ILE A 602 19.96 -4.09 27.21
CA ILE A 602 18.94 -3.07 26.93
C ILE A 602 18.18 -2.82 28.22
N THR A 603 18.22 -1.59 28.72
CA THR A 603 17.45 -1.17 29.89
C THR A 603 16.13 -0.54 29.43
N LEU A 604 15.02 -1.12 29.87
CA LEU A 604 13.69 -0.57 29.62
C LEU A 604 13.38 0.60 30.58
N SER A 605 12.31 1.34 30.31
CA SER A 605 11.85 2.46 31.17
C SER A 605 11.52 2.04 32.60
N CYS A 606 11.12 0.78 32.80
CA CYS A 606 10.89 0.17 34.12
C CYS A 606 12.16 -0.19 34.89
N GLY A 607 13.35 -0.07 34.28
CA GLY A 607 14.64 -0.39 34.91
C GLY A 607 15.12 -1.84 34.71
N HIS A 608 14.28 -2.75 34.20
CA HIS A 608 14.71 -4.12 33.88
C HIS A 608 15.66 -4.19 32.69
N VAL A 609 16.68 -5.05 32.80
CA VAL A 609 17.73 -5.19 31.79
C VAL A 609 17.57 -6.50 31.03
N TRP A 610 17.55 -6.42 29.71
CA TRP A 610 17.31 -7.53 28.80
C TRP A 610 18.53 -7.80 27.92
N CYS A 611 18.74 -9.06 27.54
CA CYS A 611 19.61 -9.36 26.41
C CYS A 611 18.98 -8.81 25.14
N ARG A 612 19.78 -8.17 24.27
CA ARG A 612 19.27 -7.68 22.98
C ARG A 612 18.58 -8.77 22.16
N SER A 613 19.16 -9.96 22.10
CA SER A 613 18.60 -11.12 21.38
C SER A 613 17.28 -11.60 22.00
N CYS A 614 17.17 -11.62 23.33
CA CYS A 614 15.96 -12.05 24.03
C CYS A 614 14.81 -11.07 23.81
N LEU A 615 15.09 -9.76 23.86
CA LEU A 615 14.07 -8.74 23.59
C LEU A 615 13.59 -8.80 22.14
N VAL A 616 14.51 -8.95 21.18
CA VAL A 616 14.15 -9.16 19.76
C VAL A 616 13.31 -10.43 19.59
N GLY A 617 13.70 -11.55 20.20
CA GLY A 617 12.94 -12.81 20.14
C GLY A 617 11.54 -12.67 20.73
N TYR A 618 11.39 -11.99 21.86
CA TYR A 618 10.09 -11.70 22.46
C TYR A 618 9.21 -10.88 21.52
N LEU A 619 9.74 -9.78 20.97
CA LEU A 619 9.02 -8.94 20.00
C LEU A 619 8.61 -9.74 18.74
N MET A 620 9.49 -10.59 18.21
CA MET A 620 9.18 -11.42 17.03
C MET A 620 8.11 -12.48 17.31
N SER A 621 8.10 -13.07 18.51
CA SER A 621 7.07 -14.04 18.90
C SER A 621 5.65 -13.45 18.94
N SER A 622 5.52 -12.13 19.04
CA SER A 622 4.23 -11.43 19.01
C SER A 622 3.51 -11.54 17.66
N ILE A 623 4.25 -11.81 16.57
CA ILE A 623 3.68 -11.95 15.22
C ILE A 623 2.79 -13.20 15.16
N ASP A 624 3.29 -14.32 15.67
CA ASP A 624 2.58 -15.60 15.63
C ASP A 624 1.52 -15.69 16.72
N ASN A 625 1.87 -15.25 17.94
CA ASN A 625 0.98 -15.35 19.10
C ASN A 625 -0.07 -14.24 19.16
N LYS A 626 0.08 -13.18 18.34
CA LYS A 626 -0.78 -11.98 18.28
C LYS A 626 -1.07 -11.33 19.65
N TYR A 627 -0.11 -11.45 20.56
CA TYR A 627 -0.22 -10.93 21.92
C TYR A 627 0.11 -9.43 21.94
N PHE A 628 -0.91 -8.59 22.10
CA PHE A 628 -0.78 -7.13 22.20
C PHE A 628 -1.71 -6.59 23.29
N PRO A 629 -1.32 -5.55 24.04
CA PRO A 629 -0.03 -4.83 23.97
C PRO A 629 1.14 -5.63 24.58
N LEU A 630 2.36 -5.35 24.10
CA LEU A 630 3.60 -5.98 24.58
C LEU A 630 4.13 -5.28 25.83
N THR A 631 4.30 -6.06 26.89
CA THR A 631 4.70 -5.58 28.23
C THR A 631 6.03 -6.18 28.69
N CYS A 632 6.65 -5.56 29.70
CA CYS A 632 7.85 -6.06 30.32
C CYS A 632 7.55 -7.32 31.15
N LEU A 633 8.32 -8.38 30.91
CA LEU A 633 8.28 -9.64 31.66
C LEU A 633 9.19 -9.66 32.92
N GLY A 634 9.70 -8.50 33.35
CA GLY A 634 10.48 -8.39 34.58
C GLY A 634 9.67 -8.77 35.83
N ASP A 635 10.37 -9.12 36.91
CA ASP A 635 9.81 -9.52 38.21
C ASP A 635 8.79 -10.66 38.11
N ASP A 636 9.17 -11.77 37.46
CA ASP A 636 8.28 -12.92 37.18
C ASP A 636 7.00 -12.50 36.43
N ALA A 637 7.17 -11.67 35.38
CA ALA A 637 6.10 -11.10 34.57
C ALA A 637 5.10 -10.19 35.31
N LYS A 638 5.44 -9.66 36.49
CA LYS A 638 4.59 -8.74 37.26
C LYS A 638 4.78 -7.27 36.92
N CYS A 639 5.85 -6.91 36.21
CA CYS A 639 6.17 -5.52 35.88
C CYS A 639 5.05 -4.85 35.05
N GLY A 640 4.62 -5.48 33.95
CA GLY A 640 3.48 -5.00 33.16
C GLY A 640 3.71 -3.71 32.36
N GLU A 641 4.85 -3.03 32.52
CA GLU A 641 5.16 -1.78 31.80
C GLU A 641 5.23 -2.00 30.28
N HIS A 642 4.60 -1.13 29.49
CA HIS A 642 4.59 -1.26 28.03
C HIS A 642 5.97 -1.02 27.42
N ILE A 643 6.38 -1.87 26.47
CA ILE A 643 7.69 -1.71 25.80
C ILE A 643 7.68 -0.43 24.94
N PRO A 644 8.62 0.52 25.14
CA PRO A 644 8.66 1.73 24.34
C PRO A 644 8.92 1.47 22.86
N LEU A 645 8.15 2.10 21.97
CA LEU A 645 8.32 1.98 20.51
C LEU A 645 9.72 2.41 20.04
N SER A 646 10.35 3.36 20.75
CA SER A 646 11.71 3.82 20.45
C SER A 646 12.74 2.70 20.58
N ILE A 647 12.60 1.84 21.59
CA ILE A 647 13.49 0.68 21.80
C ILE A 647 13.27 -0.34 20.69
N ALA A 648 12.02 -0.67 20.37
CA ALA A 648 11.71 -1.60 19.29
C ALA A 648 12.28 -1.14 17.94
N ARG A 649 12.19 0.17 17.63
CA ARG A 649 12.75 0.78 16.42
C ARG A 649 14.28 0.77 16.36
N GLU A 650 14.94 0.82 17.51
CA GLU A 650 16.40 0.78 17.61
C GLU A 650 16.93 -0.65 17.43
N ILE A 651 16.17 -1.64 17.88
CA ILE A 651 16.65 -3.02 17.95
C ILE A 651 16.20 -3.90 16.78
N LEU A 652 15.06 -3.58 16.17
CA LEU A 652 14.50 -4.33 15.05
C LEU A 652 14.82 -3.68 13.70
N PRO A 653 15.10 -4.49 12.66
CA PRO A 653 15.00 -4.06 11.28
C PRO A 653 13.60 -3.55 10.94
N VAL A 654 13.50 -2.64 9.97
CA VAL A 654 12.22 -2.05 9.52
C VAL A 654 11.19 -3.13 9.12
N ARG A 655 11.60 -4.22 8.48
CA ARG A 655 10.71 -5.37 8.15
C ARG A 655 10.04 -5.93 9.40
N ASP A 656 10.84 -6.25 10.39
CA ASP A 656 10.39 -6.99 11.57
C ASP A 656 9.46 -6.08 12.39
N LEU A 657 9.79 -4.79 12.44
CA LEU A 657 8.91 -3.76 12.95
C LEU A 657 7.58 -3.71 12.18
N ASP A 658 7.60 -3.66 10.84
CA ASP A 658 6.38 -3.64 10.00
C ASP A 658 5.52 -4.89 10.22
N ALA A 659 6.14 -6.07 10.33
CA ALA A 659 5.44 -7.32 10.59
C ALA A 659 4.74 -7.34 11.95
N ILE A 660 5.40 -6.82 12.99
CA ILE A 660 4.80 -6.65 14.32
C ILE A 660 3.65 -5.64 14.27
N VAL A 661 3.80 -4.52 13.53
CA VAL A 661 2.70 -3.56 13.36
C VAL A 661 1.52 -4.21 12.63
N HIS A 662 1.77 -4.98 11.57
CA HIS A 662 0.73 -5.74 10.87
C HIS A 662 0.02 -6.72 11.79
N ALA A 663 0.76 -7.43 12.65
CA ALA A 663 0.19 -8.35 13.62
C ALA A 663 -0.66 -7.60 14.67
N ALA A 664 -0.16 -6.46 15.18
CA ALA A 664 -0.87 -5.61 16.12
C ALA A 664 -2.17 -5.05 15.51
N PHE A 665 -2.10 -4.56 14.28
CA PHE A 665 -3.25 -4.10 13.51
C PHE A 665 -4.27 -5.22 13.28
N SER A 666 -3.83 -6.39 12.83
CA SER A 666 -4.70 -7.53 12.56
C SER A 666 -5.40 -8.00 13.85
N SER A 667 -4.66 -8.08 14.96
CA SER A 667 -5.21 -8.40 16.28
C SER A 667 -6.24 -7.36 16.73
N HIS A 668 -5.97 -6.07 16.52
CA HIS A 668 -6.90 -4.99 16.87
C HIS A 668 -8.21 -5.04 16.07
N VAL A 669 -8.13 -5.34 14.77
CA VAL A 669 -9.30 -5.52 13.89
C VAL A 669 -10.10 -6.77 14.30
N GLN A 670 -9.42 -7.88 14.54
CA GLN A 670 -10.05 -9.17 14.87
C GLN A 670 -10.72 -9.18 16.25
N THR A 671 -10.24 -8.37 17.19
CA THR A 671 -10.83 -8.22 18.53
C THR A 671 -12.04 -7.27 18.55
N ARG A 672 -12.31 -6.55 17.44
CA ARG A 672 -13.43 -5.61 17.30
C ARG A 672 -14.29 -5.91 16.06
N PRO A 673 -14.89 -7.11 15.97
CA PRO A 673 -15.68 -7.50 14.80
C PRO A 673 -16.94 -6.64 14.61
N GLU A 674 -17.48 -6.01 15.65
CA GLU A 674 -18.64 -5.12 15.51
C GLU A 674 -18.29 -3.76 14.88
N GLU A 675 -17.04 -3.31 15.04
CA GLU A 675 -16.57 -2.01 14.53
C GLU A 675 -15.93 -2.14 13.14
N PHE A 676 -15.08 -3.15 12.93
CA PHE A 676 -14.27 -3.30 11.71
C PHE A 676 -14.63 -4.54 10.91
N HIS A 677 -14.83 -4.36 9.61
CA HIS A 677 -15.16 -5.43 8.67
C HIS A 677 -14.23 -5.41 7.47
N TYR A 678 -13.87 -6.60 6.97
CA TYR A 678 -13.13 -6.74 5.72
C TYR A 678 -14.05 -6.61 4.52
N CYS A 679 -13.50 -6.07 3.42
CA CYS A 679 -14.15 -6.05 2.13
C CYS A 679 -14.56 -7.48 1.71
N PRO A 680 -15.82 -7.71 1.28
CA PRO A 680 -16.28 -9.05 0.90
C PRO A 680 -15.65 -9.57 -0.40
N SER A 681 -14.92 -8.73 -1.14
CA SER A 681 -14.13 -9.19 -2.28
C SER A 681 -13.02 -10.13 -1.80
N PRO A 682 -12.88 -11.33 -2.39
CA PRO A 682 -11.77 -12.22 -2.13
C PRO A 682 -10.42 -11.50 -2.27
N ASP A 683 -9.49 -11.78 -1.36
CA ASP A 683 -8.13 -11.25 -1.30
C ASP A 683 -8.01 -9.71 -1.21
N CYS A 684 -9.10 -9.00 -0.91
CA CYS A 684 -9.06 -7.55 -0.71
C CYS A 684 -8.76 -7.22 0.76
N PRO A 685 -7.58 -6.65 1.10
CA PRO A 685 -7.20 -6.43 2.50
C PRO A 685 -7.91 -5.23 3.14
N GLN A 686 -8.73 -4.51 2.37
CA GLN A 686 -9.41 -3.28 2.79
C GLN A 686 -10.38 -3.54 3.94
N ILE A 687 -10.24 -2.75 5.00
CA ILE A 687 -11.18 -2.71 6.12
C ILE A 687 -12.09 -1.48 6.03
N TYR A 688 -13.32 -1.59 6.52
CA TYR A 688 -14.28 -0.49 6.65
C TYR A 688 -15.02 -0.57 7.99
N ARG A 689 -15.68 0.52 8.37
CA ARG A 689 -16.51 0.59 9.57
C ARG A 689 -17.99 0.33 9.26
N THR A 690 -18.69 -0.27 10.22
CA THR A 690 -20.15 -0.44 10.17
C THR A 690 -20.83 0.94 10.09
N ALA A 691 -21.85 1.07 9.25
CA ALA A 691 -22.62 2.30 9.09
C ALA A 691 -24.12 2.00 8.94
N THR A 692 -24.95 3.02 9.17
CA THR A 692 -26.40 2.90 9.17
C THR A 692 -26.97 2.49 7.80
N GLY A 693 -28.13 1.83 7.83
CA GLY A 693 -28.85 1.39 6.63
C GLY A 693 -29.12 2.52 5.64
N GLY A 694 -28.91 2.24 4.35
CA GLY A 694 -29.06 3.20 3.24
C GLY A 694 -27.75 3.82 2.75
N THR A 695 -26.65 3.67 3.50
CA THR A 695 -25.30 4.05 3.05
C THR A 695 -24.72 2.95 2.16
N VAL A 696 -24.07 3.32 1.04
CA VAL A 696 -23.31 2.36 0.21
C VAL A 696 -21.87 2.82 0.14
N LEU A 697 -20.95 1.99 0.62
CA LEU A 697 -19.51 2.23 0.51
C LEU A 697 -18.99 1.71 -0.82
N GLN A 698 -18.01 2.38 -1.42
CA GLN A 698 -17.30 1.88 -2.59
C GLN A 698 -15.85 1.60 -2.22
N CYS A 699 -15.42 0.35 -2.37
CA CYS A 699 -14.08 -0.07 -2.01
C CYS A 699 -13.02 0.64 -2.86
N PRO A 700 -12.01 1.30 -2.26
CA PRO A 700 -10.97 2.01 -2.99
C PRO A 700 -10.03 1.07 -3.77
N SER A 701 -9.84 -0.17 -3.28
CA SER A 701 -8.97 -1.15 -3.94
C SER A 701 -9.67 -1.89 -5.07
N CYS A 702 -10.82 -2.52 -4.80
CA CYS A 702 -11.50 -3.40 -5.77
C CYS A 702 -12.72 -2.77 -6.44
N LEU A 703 -13.13 -1.55 -6.04
CA LEU A 703 -14.31 -0.83 -6.55
C LEU A 703 -15.66 -1.52 -6.28
N LEU A 704 -15.67 -2.57 -5.47
CA LEU A 704 -16.89 -3.23 -5.02
C LEU A 704 -17.75 -2.26 -4.21
N ARG A 705 -19.05 -2.21 -4.53
CA ARG A 705 -20.04 -1.49 -3.71
C ARG A 705 -20.46 -2.42 -2.57
N ILE A 706 -20.35 -1.94 -1.34
CA ILE A 706 -20.56 -2.70 -0.11
C ILE A 706 -21.69 -2.03 0.65
N CYS A 707 -22.64 -2.83 1.15
CA CYS A 707 -23.58 -2.36 2.15
C CYS A 707 -22.92 -2.52 3.54
N PRO A 708 -22.62 -1.42 4.25
CA PRO A 708 -21.97 -1.48 5.56
C PRO A 708 -22.91 -1.91 6.70
N CYS A 709 -24.19 -2.14 6.41
CA CYS A 709 -25.19 -2.60 7.36
C CYS A 709 -25.31 -4.14 7.39
N CYS A 710 -25.17 -4.80 6.22
CA CYS A 710 -25.27 -6.27 6.10
C CYS A 710 -23.96 -6.92 5.63
N HIS A 711 -22.90 -6.11 5.44
CA HIS A 711 -21.54 -6.53 5.11
C HIS A 711 -21.37 -7.33 3.81
N VAL A 712 -22.38 -7.30 2.93
CA VAL A 712 -22.38 -7.95 1.61
C VAL A 712 -22.30 -6.94 0.46
N GLU A 713 -22.25 -7.45 -0.78
CA GLU A 713 -22.37 -6.61 -1.98
C GLU A 713 -23.63 -5.74 -1.91
N ALA A 714 -23.51 -4.47 -2.28
CA ALA A 714 -24.60 -3.51 -2.20
C ALA A 714 -25.79 -3.98 -3.05
N HIS A 715 -26.95 -4.06 -2.41
CA HIS A 715 -28.21 -4.48 -3.01
C HIS A 715 -29.15 -3.27 -3.17
N ASP A 716 -29.82 -3.18 -4.32
CA ASP A 716 -30.78 -2.11 -4.62
C ASP A 716 -32.21 -2.64 -4.37
N GLY A 717 -32.98 -1.98 -3.49
CA GLY A 717 -34.45 -2.09 -3.44
C GLY A 717 -35.09 -3.17 -2.55
N PHE A 718 -34.30 -4.05 -1.93
CA PHE A 718 -34.77 -4.96 -0.87
C PHE A 718 -34.06 -4.60 0.44
N GLY A 719 -34.77 -4.67 1.57
CA GLY A 719 -34.17 -4.46 2.89
C GLY A 719 -32.93 -5.35 3.09
N CYS A 720 -32.05 -4.98 4.02
CA CYS A 720 -30.90 -5.82 4.35
C CYS A 720 -31.40 -7.24 4.63
N PRO A 721 -30.83 -8.28 3.98
CA PRO A 721 -31.19 -9.66 4.30
C PRO A 721 -30.93 -9.89 5.79
N ASP A 722 -31.83 -10.61 6.45
CA ASP A 722 -31.65 -10.93 7.87
C ASP A 722 -30.27 -11.54 8.09
N PRO A 723 -29.50 -11.07 9.10
CA PRO A 723 -28.14 -11.54 9.37
C PRO A 723 -28.05 -13.06 9.60
N ASP A 724 -29.18 -13.72 9.86
CA ASP A 724 -29.28 -15.16 10.09
C ASP A 724 -29.29 -16.03 8.82
N GLY A 725 -29.47 -15.46 7.63
CA GLY A 725 -29.74 -16.23 6.41
C GLY A 725 -28.58 -17.09 5.88
N GLY A 726 -27.34 -16.69 6.16
CA GLY A 726 -26.13 -17.42 5.75
C GLY A 726 -25.60 -18.41 6.79
N ASP A 727 -26.15 -18.38 8.00
CA ASP A 727 -25.47 -18.87 9.21
C ASP A 727 -26.06 -20.20 9.72
N ASN A 728 -27.19 -20.66 9.17
CA ASN A 728 -27.82 -21.92 9.61
C ASN A 728 -26.97 -23.17 9.33
N ARG A 729 -26.34 -23.28 8.16
CA ARG A 729 -25.46 -24.42 7.85
C ARG A 729 -24.20 -24.43 8.71
N PHE A 730 -23.67 -23.25 9.02
CA PHE A 730 -22.49 -23.13 9.89
C PHE A 730 -22.85 -23.43 11.36
N ARG A 731 -24.03 -23.00 11.83
CA ARG A 731 -24.57 -23.40 13.14
C ARG A 731 -24.88 -24.88 13.23
N GLU A 732 -25.42 -25.49 12.17
CA GLU A 732 -25.64 -26.94 12.09
C GLU A 732 -24.30 -27.68 12.16
N TRP A 733 -23.31 -27.24 11.39
CA TRP A 733 -21.94 -27.78 11.46
C TRP A 733 -21.34 -27.65 12.87
N MET A 734 -21.48 -26.49 13.52
CA MET A 734 -21.01 -26.27 14.91
C MET A 734 -21.75 -27.12 15.95
N LYS A 735 -22.99 -27.57 15.67
CA LYS A 735 -23.70 -28.52 16.55
C LYS A 735 -23.20 -29.95 16.38
N GLU A 736 -22.76 -30.29 15.17
CA GLU A 736 -22.27 -31.63 14.81
C GLU A 736 -20.78 -31.83 15.16
N HIS A 737 -20.02 -30.74 15.35
CA HIS A 737 -18.61 -30.76 15.72
C HIS A 737 -18.45 -30.20 17.14
N ASP A 738 -17.39 -30.59 17.88
CA ASP A 738 -17.10 -30.03 19.22
C ASP A 738 -16.55 -28.60 19.04
N ALA A 739 -17.42 -27.69 18.61
CA ALA A 739 -17.12 -26.31 18.26
C ALA A 739 -18.01 -25.34 19.04
N LYS A 740 -17.42 -24.31 19.64
CA LYS A 740 -18.11 -23.29 20.44
C LYS A 740 -17.57 -21.90 20.11
N ASN A 741 -18.43 -20.90 20.15
CA ASN A 741 -18.00 -19.51 19.98
C ASN A 741 -17.28 -19.02 21.23
N CYS A 742 -16.16 -18.33 21.03
CA CYS A 742 -15.45 -17.65 22.11
C CYS A 742 -16.39 -16.66 22.83
N PRO A 743 -16.49 -16.66 24.17
CA PRO A 743 -17.37 -15.75 24.87
C PRO A 743 -16.98 -14.27 24.68
N GLY A 744 -15.69 -13.99 24.47
CA GLY A 744 -15.14 -12.66 24.20
C GLY A 744 -15.39 -12.17 22.77
N CYS A 745 -14.64 -12.71 21.79
CA CYS A 745 -14.69 -12.22 20.40
C CYS A 745 -15.65 -12.97 19.47
N LYS A 746 -16.42 -13.94 19.99
CA LYS A 746 -17.40 -14.77 19.25
C LYS A 746 -16.82 -15.61 18.10
N ILE A 747 -15.50 -15.68 17.93
CA ILE A 747 -14.90 -16.56 16.92
C ILE A 747 -15.19 -18.03 17.25
N PRO A 748 -15.59 -18.85 16.27
CA PRO A 748 -15.77 -20.28 16.46
C PRO A 748 -14.41 -20.94 16.78
N ILE A 749 -14.38 -21.70 17.86
CA ILE A 749 -13.24 -22.50 18.30
C ILE A 749 -13.68 -23.95 18.19
N GLU A 750 -12.93 -24.77 17.47
CA GLU A 750 -13.11 -26.22 17.44
C GLU A 750 -12.10 -26.85 18.40
N ARG A 751 -12.57 -27.76 19.26
CA ARG A 751 -11.70 -28.54 20.13
C ARG A 751 -11.39 -29.87 19.44
N ALA A 752 -10.13 -30.03 19.02
CA ALA A 752 -9.66 -31.30 18.46
C ALA A 752 -9.47 -32.35 19.58
N GLU A 753 -8.53 -32.14 20.50
CA GLU A 753 -8.21 -33.04 21.61
C GLU A 753 -7.52 -32.24 22.76
N GLY A 754 -7.49 -32.76 23.99
CA GLY A 754 -6.69 -32.20 25.10
C GLY A 754 -7.48 -31.65 26.29
N CYS A 755 -6.89 -30.66 26.99
CA CYS A 755 -7.41 -30.09 28.25
C CYS A 755 -8.71 -29.29 28.04
N ASN A 756 -9.59 -29.27 29.06
CA ASN A 756 -10.80 -28.44 29.06
C ASN A 756 -10.49 -26.94 29.18
N HIS A 757 -9.28 -26.56 29.58
CA HIS A 757 -8.88 -25.16 29.61
C HIS A 757 -8.32 -24.75 28.24
N VAL A 758 -9.11 -23.97 27.51
CA VAL A 758 -8.83 -23.47 26.16
C VAL A 758 -8.63 -21.95 26.22
N THR A 759 -7.53 -21.44 25.68
CA THR A 759 -7.32 -19.99 25.53
C THR A 759 -7.63 -19.59 24.09
N CYS A 760 -8.53 -18.64 23.89
CA CYS A 760 -8.85 -18.15 22.55
C CYS A 760 -7.61 -17.55 21.88
N THR A 761 -7.19 -18.08 20.74
CA THR A 761 -6.00 -17.60 20.00
C THR A 761 -6.14 -16.19 19.44
N GLN A 762 -7.36 -15.63 19.40
CA GLN A 762 -7.60 -14.27 18.89
C GLN A 762 -7.71 -13.23 20.01
N CYS A 763 -8.55 -13.46 21.02
CA CYS A 763 -8.79 -12.47 22.09
C CYS A 763 -8.23 -12.88 23.46
N GLN A 764 -7.53 -14.02 23.54
CA GLN A 764 -6.88 -14.52 24.74
C GLN A 764 -7.82 -14.77 25.93
N THR A 765 -9.13 -14.82 25.69
CA THR A 765 -10.11 -15.20 26.72
C THR A 765 -9.88 -16.65 27.10
N HIS A 766 -9.71 -16.88 28.40
CA HIS A 766 -9.62 -18.22 28.98
C HIS A 766 -11.02 -18.82 29.08
N ILE A 767 -11.18 -20.02 28.53
CA ILE A 767 -12.45 -20.73 28.38
C ILE A 767 -12.30 -22.09 29.04
N CYS A 768 -13.20 -22.42 29.95
CA CYS A 768 -13.43 -23.81 30.32
C CYS A 768 -14.43 -24.38 29.31
N TRP A 769 -13.99 -25.35 28.51
CA TRP A 769 -14.80 -26.06 27.54
C TRP A 769 -15.89 -26.86 28.21
#